data_AF-A0A0B6ZZY0-F1
#
_entry.id   AF-A0A0B6ZZY0-F1
#
_cell.length_a   1.000
_cell.length_b   1.000
_cell.length_c   1.000
_cell.angle_alpha   90.00
_cell.angle_beta   90.00
_cell.angle_gamma   90.00
#
_symmetry.space_group_name_H-M   'P 1'
#
loop_
_entity.id
_entity.type
_entity.pdbx_description
1 polymer ?
#
loop_
_entity_poly.entity_id
_entity_poly.type
_entity_poly.pdbx_seq_one_letter_code
_entity_poly.pdbx_strand_id
1 'polypeptide(L)'
;MYEEKKTDFQEEKHTLEKKKAKCESEKETLREMKNVVQKNQEKLCKDRECLEEQQTIIQKEYEKYQKDVEILKEDKVGLQVEKDRLENVEKSIQEKFDSLQIVNVRLAKNREELNEKERSIESRIEKACILEEERKKFQNEWEMLKKTQDILLKKMALLDKRESRLEDDNRQLQKELENIQCSQEDIKKNSVVLLEKERIIKDERAELETAWESLRQSQDDLKKEQDAMKQKCEEIDEKMKTVGESDRNTHGGDRGQDVLDTESPELLKEQLQNLEDELDCMTVDLEGANEKIKTLEYFITKGKALLAENTYSINQANNRIKELEENLVLSTAKLEATNEECEKLKKIQQNSRVAALEQDGLRKELEVLKKMRAGDTDYYEDVIRQLKLKLRDVQSNEASFYEPKDSSSKCTPSIDQMRKIIEFENASKFLELSDLRKRVAEQKTEISNLEAEKSQLQAQCNTLQLHVDNETLKSETMKSTANQATCARIKCEAELTKLKRELGKDRNQVQDVSSDEATKMLKNQLKEKDSLINELNRTIDTRNMQWNGIALRNKQLIEQNHSKQKLESELQVVSAELAKLRTECSDLEKFRKDSAELTRLRQEIAENKTFKHSTSTQLLTLQKENTELKASLEKLKSEVQVAPKDSYLKHLQGQENLQLPQEELQHHSSTNMSGGAIASYVIVVKEREIRDLKKKIHMQSELLKQLGKNINSGSEEHDYRRSLDNSIDKENQTPHH
;
A
#
# COMPACT_ATOMS: atom_id res chain seq x y z
N MET A 1 -49.39 -126.41 80.31
CA MET A 1 -49.88 -126.41 78.91
C MET A 1 -50.83 -125.27 78.57
N TYR A 2 -51.90 -124.96 79.32
CA TYR A 2 -52.83 -123.87 78.95
C TYR A 2 -52.32 -122.46 79.31
N GLU A 3 -51.63 -122.31 80.45
CA GLU A 3 -51.01 -121.04 80.87
C GLU A 3 -49.80 -120.65 80.00
N GLU A 4 -49.02 -121.63 79.57
CA GLU A 4 -47.80 -121.44 78.74
C GLU A 4 -48.14 -120.92 77.33
N LYS A 5 -49.21 -121.43 76.71
CA LYS A 5 -49.70 -120.91 75.42
C LYS A 5 -50.26 -119.48 75.55
N LYS A 6 -50.81 -119.12 76.72
CA LYS A 6 -51.36 -117.77 76.96
C LYS A 6 -50.24 -116.74 77.13
N THR A 7 -49.14 -117.11 77.78
CA THR A 7 -47.94 -116.28 77.85
C THR A 7 -47.30 -116.11 76.47
N ASP A 8 -47.19 -117.18 75.68
CA ASP A 8 -46.65 -117.11 74.30
C ASP A 8 -47.47 -116.16 73.41
N PHE A 9 -48.81 -116.22 73.48
CA PHE A 9 -49.68 -115.30 72.74
C PHE A 9 -49.59 -113.84 73.22
N GLN A 10 -49.37 -113.61 74.51
CA GLN A 10 -49.18 -112.25 75.03
C GLN A 10 -47.81 -111.68 74.63
N GLU A 11 -46.77 -112.50 74.60
CA GLU A 11 -45.46 -112.11 74.09
C GLU A 11 -45.47 -111.84 72.58
N GLU A 12 -46.19 -112.64 71.80
CA GLU A 12 -46.38 -112.40 70.36
C GLU A 12 -47.17 -111.11 70.11
N LYS A 13 -48.26 -110.87 70.85
CA LYS A 13 -49.03 -109.61 70.78
C LYS A 13 -48.16 -108.40 71.12
N HIS A 14 -47.40 -108.46 72.21
CA HIS A 14 -46.50 -107.37 72.60
C HIS A 14 -45.38 -107.16 71.56
N THR A 15 -44.90 -108.23 70.94
CA THR A 15 -43.91 -108.16 69.84
C THR A 15 -44.50 -107.52 68.59
N LEU A 16 -45.75 -107.85 68.24
CA LEU A 16 -46.48 -107.24 67.12
C LEU A 16 -46.81 -105.77 67.37
N GLU A 17 -47.23 -105.38 68.58
CA GLU A 17 -47.45 -103.98 68.96
C GLU A 17 -46.14 -103.17 68.88
N LYS A 18 -45.01 -103.74 69.33
CA LYS A 18 -43.69 -103.11 69.21
C LYS A 18 -43.26 -102.96 67.73
N LYS A 19 -43.54 -103.95 66.89
CA LYS A 19 -43.30 -103.87 65.43
C LYS A 19 -44.20 -102.83 64.75
N LYS A 20 -45.47 -102.74 65.16
CA LYS A 20 -46.42 -101.73 64.66
C LYS A 20 -45.97 -100.31 65.02
N ALA A 21 -45.63 -100.06 66.29
CA ALA A 21 -45.12 -98.77 66.74
C ALA A 21 -43.81 -98.39 66.02
N LYS A 22 -42.91 -99.36 65.80
CA LYS A 22 -41.70 -99.15 64.99
C LYS A 22 -42.04 -98.78 63.54
N CYS A 23 -42.99 -99.48 62.91
CA CYS A 23 -43.44 -99.20 61.55
C CYS A 23 -44.12 -97.82 61.44
N GLU A 24 -44.88 -97.39 62.45
CA GLU A 24 -45.49 -96.05 62.49
C GLU A 24 -44.43 -94.95 62.66
N SER A 25 -43.42 -95.16 63.52
CA SER A 25 -42.27 -94.26 63.64
C SER A 25 -41.46 -94.16 62.35
N GLU A 26 -41.20 -95.28 61.67
CA GLU A 26 -40.54 -95.31 60.35
C GLU A 26 -41.38 -94.61 59.26
N LYS A 27 -42.70 -94.71 59.31
CA LYS A 27 -43.59 -93.97 58.40
C LYS A 27 -43.54 -92.47 58.65
N GLU A 28 -43.42 -92.03 59.90
CA GLU A 28 -43.30 -90.62 60.24
C GLU A 28 -41.95 -90.05 59.76
N THR A 29 -40.85 -90.74 60.05
CA THR A 29 -39.51 -90.31 59.60
C THR A 29 -39.40 -90.29 58.07
N LEU A 30 -40.02 -91.26 57.37
CA LEU A 30 -40.11 -91.22 55.91
C LEU A 30 -40.94 -90.03 55.40
N ARG A 31 -41.98 -89.61 56.13
CA ARG A 31 -42.78 -88.43 55.78
C ARG A 31 -42.00 -87.14 56.00
N GLU A 32 -41.25 -87.03 57.09
CA GLU A 32 -40.37 -85.90 57.37
C GLU A 32 -39.24 -85.81 56.35
N MET A 33 -38.58 -86.93 56.03
CA MET A 33 -37.60 -87.00 54.93
C MET A 33 -38.20 -86.55 53.60
N LYS A 34 -39.41 -87.00 53.26
CA LYS A 34 -40.11 -86.55 52.03
C LYS A 34 -40.32 -85.04 52.01
N ASN A 35 -40.75 -84.46 53.13
CA ASN A 35 -40.96 -83.01 53.25
C ASN A 35 -39.64 -82.22 53.13
N VAL A 36 -38.54 -82.72 53.70
CA VAL A 36 -37.20 -82.10 53.56
C VAL A 36 -36.70 -82.17 52.13
N VAL A 37 -36.84 -83.33 51.46
CA VAL A 37 -36.48 -83.49 50.05
C VAL A 37 -37.29 -82.53 49.18
N GLN A 38 -38.58 -82.37 49.44
CA GLN A 38 -39.43 -81.44 48.70
C GLN A 38 -39.01 -79.97 48.89
N LYS A 39 -38.72 -79.54 50.12
CA LYS A 39 -38.19 -78.18 50.38
C LYS A 39 -36.84 -77.94 49.70
N ASN A 40 -35.96 -78.94 49.70
CA ASN A 40 -34.67 -78.85 49.01
C ASN A 40 -34.85 -78.77 47.49
N GLN A 41 -35.81 -79.51 46.94
CA GLN A 41 -36.13 -79.47 45.52
C GLN A 41 -36.68 -78.09 45.10
N GLU A 42 -37.58 -77.51 45.90
CA GLU A 42 -38.09 -76.14 45.68
C GLU A 42 -36.97 -75.09 45.77
N LYS A 43 -36.05 -75.23 46.72
CA LYS A 43 -34.90 -74.33 46.85
C LYS A 43 -33.97 -74.44 45.64
N LEU A 44 -33.63 -75.66 45.21
CA LEU A 44 -32.80 -75.90 44.03
C LEU A 44 -33.44 -75.35 42.74
N CYS A 45 -34.77 -75.41 42.61
CA CYS A 45 -35.48 -74.76 41.51
C CYS A 45 -35.26 -73.25 41.50
N LYS A 46 -35.42 -72.56 42.65
CA LYS A 46 -35.20 -71.11 42.75
C LYS A 46 -33.75 -70.70 42.51
N ASP A 47 -32.80 -71.47 43.06
CA ASP A 47 -31.38 -71.23 42.84
C ASP A 47 -31.01 -71.40 41.35
N ARG A 48 -31.62 -72.38 40.67
CA ARG A 48 -31.47 -72.57 39.22
C ARG A 48 -32.04 -71.40 38.42
N GLU A 49 -33.26 -70.95 38.72
CA GLU A 49 -33.88 -69.80 38.06
C GLU A 49 -33.01 -68.54 38.21
N CYS A 50 -32.49 -68.27 39.41
CA CYS A 50 -31.59 -67.13 39.66
C CYS A 50 -30.28 -67.22 38.86
N LEU A 51 -29.71 -68.42 38.72
CA LEU A 51 -28.49 -68.62 37.93
C LEU A 51 -28.77 -68.44 36.42
N GLU A 52 -29.92 -68.89 35.93
CA GLU A 52 -30.35 -68.70 34.54
C GLU A 52 -30.56 -67.20 34.23
N GLU A 53 -31.11 -66.43 35.17
CA GLU A 53 -31.22 -64.96 35.05
C GLU A 53 -29.84 -64.28 34.99
N GLN A 54 -28.93 -64.64 35.89
CA GLN A 54 -27.56 -64.09 35.89
C GLN A 54 -26.82 -64.43 34.60
N GLN A 55 -26.95 -65.67 34.11
CA GLN A 55 -26.37 -66.08 32.84
C GLN A 55 -26.91 -65.24 31.68
N THR A 56 -28.21 -64.94 31.68
CA THR A 56 -28.85 -64.10 30.67
C THR A 56 -28.34 -62.65 30.71
N ILE A 57 -28.11 -62.10 31.91
CA ILE A 57 -27.57 -60.74 32.07
C ILE A 57 -26.12 -60.67 31.56
N ILE A 58 -25.27 -61.60 31.98
CA ILE A 58 -23.86 -61.65 31.56
C ILE A 58 -23.75 -61.79 30.05
N GLN A 59 -24.63 -62.61 29.44
CA GLN A 59 -24.67 -62.77 27.99
C GLN A 59 -24.99 -61.45 27.27
N LYS A 60 -25.96 -60.68 27.76
CA LYS A 60 -26.31 -59.36 27.21
C LYS A 60 -25.17 -58.34 27.33
N GLU A 61 -24.49 -58.32 28.48
CA GLU A 61 -23.33 -57.44 28.67
C GLU A 61 -22.19 -57.81 27.72
N TYR A 62 -21.93 -59.11 27.55
CA TYR A 62 -20.89 -59.59 26.64
C TYR A 62 -21.15 -59.18 25.19
N GLU A 63 -22.39 -59.32 24.71
CA GLU A 63 -22.81 -58.88 23.38
C GLU A 63 -22.66 -57.37 23.19
N LYS A 64 -22.94 -56.58 24.24
CA LYS A 64 -22.72 -55.13 24.21
C LYS A 64 -21.23 -54.80 24.04
N TYR A 65 -20.36 -55.43 24.83
CA TYR A 65 -18.91 -55.22 24.72
C TYR A 65 -18.36 -55.57 23.33
N GLN A 66 -18.90 -56.61 22.67
CA GLN A 66 -18.49 -56.95 21.30
C GLN A 66 -18.84 -55.86 20.29
N LYS A 67 -20.06 -55.31 20.37
CA LYS A 67 -20.49 -54.19 19.51
C LYS A 67 -19.61 -52.96 19.73
N ASP A 68 -19.33 -52.63 20.99
CA ASP A 68 -18.46 -51.49 21.32
C ASP A 68 -17.04 -51.68 20.73
N VAL A 69 -16.51 -52.89 20.73
CA VAL A 69 -15.20 -53.20 20.12
C VAL A 69 -15.22 -53.06 18.59
N GLU A 70 -16.31 -53.43 17.91
CA GLU A 70 -16.45 -53.24 16.46
C GLU A 70 -16.51 -51.76 16.10
N ILE A 71 -17.32 -50.98 16.83
CA ILE A 71 -17.38 -49.52 16.66
C ILE A 71 -16.00 -48.90 16.83
N LEU A 72 -15.26 -49.30 17.87
CA LEU A 72 -13.89 -48.79 18.09
C LEU A 72 -12.92 -49.16 16.97
N LYS A 73 -13.10 -50.30 16.28
CA LYS A 73 -12.29 -50.65 15.10
C LYS A 73 -12.65 -49.77 13.91
N GLU A 74 -13.92 -49.52 13.67
CA GLU A 74 -14.40 -48.63 12.61
C GLU A 74 -13.90 -47.19 12.85
N ASP A 75 -14.03 -46.69 14.07
CA ASP A 75 -13.51 -45.37 14.48
C ASP A 75 -12.00 -45.28 14.28
N LYS A 76 -11.25 -46.33 14.61
CA LYS A 76 -9.81 -46.37 14.38
C LYS A 76 -9.46 -46.28 12.89
N VAL A 77 -10.22 -46.95 12.01
CA VAL A 77 -10.04 -46.85 10.56
C VAL A 77 -10.39 -45.44 10.07
N GLY A 78 -11.50 -44.87 10.54
CA GLY A 78 -11.90 -43.50 10.22
C GLY A 78 -10.85 -42.47 10.63
N LEU A 79 -10.31 -42.58 11.84
CA LEU A 79 -9.23 -41.74 12.34
C LEU A 79 -7.94 -41.90 11.54
N GLN A 80 -7.62 -43.12 11.08
CA GLN A 80 -6.45 -43.35 10.23
C GLN A 80 -6.61 -42.69 8.86
N VAL A 81 -7.80 -42.77 8.25
CA VAL A 81 -8.09 -42.09 6.98
C VAL A 81 -7.98 -40.57 7.14
N GLU A 82 -8.52 -39.99 8.22
CA GLU A 82 -8.40 -38.55 8.44
C GLU A 82 -6.94 -38.14 8.71
N LYS A 83 -6.16 -38.96 9.41
CA LYS A 83 -4.72 -38.74 9.59
C LYS A 83 -4.00 -38.68 8.25
N ASP A 84 -4.23 -39.66 7.37
CA ASP A 84 -3.59 -39.72 6.05
C ASP A 84 -4.03 -38.52 5.18
N ARG A 85 -5.29 -38.09 5.32
CA ARG A 85 -5.81 -36.89 4.65
C ARG A 85 -5.12 -35.62 5.11
N LEU A 86 -4.96 -35.44 6.43
CA LEU A 86 -4.28 -34.28 7.01
C LEU A 86 -2.81 -34.25 6.61
N GLU A 87 -2.11 -35.38 6.60
CA GLU A 87 -0.71 -35.46 6.17
C GLU A 87 -0.54 -35.05 4.68
N ASN A 88 -1.50 -35.41 3.83
CA ASN A 88 -1.50 -34.97 2.42
C ASN A 88 -1.79 -33.46 2.28
N VAL A 89 -2.68 -32.92 3.10
CA VAL A 89 -2.95 -31.48 3.13
C VAL A 89 -1.71 -30.71 3.62
N GLU A 90 -1.03 -31.21 4.64
CA GLU A 90 0.21 -30.62 5.16
C GLU A 90 1.30 -30.59 4.08
N LYS A 91 1.52 -31.70 3.36
CA LYS A 91 2.45 -31.74 2.22
C LYS A 91 2.09 -30.71 1.14
N SER A 92 0.82 -30.60 0.77
CA SER A 92 0.37 -29.63 -0.23
C SER A 92 0.53 -28.17 0.23
N ILE A 93 0.29 -27.89 1.51
CA ILE A 93 0.52 -26.56 2.09
C ILE A 93 2.02 -26.24 2.07
N GLN A 94 2.88 -27.21 2.41
CA GLN A 94 4.33 -27.03 2.38
C GLN A 94 4.85 -26.70 0.97
N GLU A 95 4.40 -27.44 -0.05
CA GLU A 95 4.77 -27.17 -1.45
C GLU A 95 4.35 -25.75 -1.91
N LYS A 96 3.17 -25.30 -1.48
CA LYS A 96 2.69 -23.93 -1.75
C LYS A 96 3.52 -22.88 -1.00
N PHE A 97 3.89 -23.16 0.24
CA PHE A 97 4.73 -22.29 1.04
C PHE A 97 6.13 -22.10 0.40
N ASP A 98 6.77 -23.20 0.00
CA ASP A 98 8.07 -23.16 -0.68
C ASP A 98 7.98 -22.38 -2.01
N SER A 99 6.89 -22.59 -2.77
CA SER A 99 6.62 -21.84 -4.00
C SER A 99 6.47 -20.34 -3.75
N LEU A 100 5.75 -19.94 -2.69
CA LEU A 100 5.61 -18.55 -2.28
C LEU A 100 6.94 -17.93 -1.83
N GLN A 101 7.78 -18.71 -1.14
CA GLN A 101 9.11 -18.26 -0.73
C GLN A 101 9.98 -17.94 -1.94
N ILE A 102 9.95 -18.79 -2.98
CA ILE A 102 10.65 -18.53 -4.25
C ILE A 102 10.13 -17.24 -4.93
N VAL A 103 8.82 -17.03 -4.94
CA VAL A 103 8.21 -15.81 -5.50
C VAL A 103 8.67 -14.58 -4.72
N ASN A 104 8.67 -14.63 -3.39
CA ASN A 104 9.14 -13.52 -2.55
C ASN A 104 10.62 -13.18 -2.80
N VAL A 105 11.48 -14.18 -2.96
CA VAL A 105 12.89 -13.97 -3.32
C VAL A 105 13.02 -13.29 -4.68
N ARG A 106 12.23 -13.69 -5.69
CA ARG A 106 12.21 -13.01 -6.99
C ARG A 106 11.70 -11.57 -6.90
N LEU A 107 10.65 -11.33 -6.12
CA LEU A 107 10.11 -9.98 -5.93
C LEU A 107 11.13 -9.07 -5.23
N ALA A 108 11.86 -9.57 -4.23
CA ALA A 108 12.95 -8.84 -3.59
C ALA A 108 14.03 -8.44 -4.60
N LYS A 109 14.48 -9.40 -5.44
CA LYS A 109 15.46 -9.12 -6.50
C LYS A 109 14.96 -8.10 -7.52
N ASN A 110 13.70 -8.22 -7.97
CA ASN A 110 13.11 -7.25 -8.89
C ASN A 110 13.05 -5.84 -8.28
N ARG A 111 12.80 -5.73 -6.98
CA ARG A 111 12.80 -4.46 -6.26
C ARG A 111 14.18 -3.83 -6.18
N GLU A 112 15.22 -4.63 -5.95
CA GLU A 112 16.61 -4.16 -5.98
C GLU A 112 17.00 -3.65 -7.38
N GLU A 113 16.66 -4.39 -8.43
CA GLU A 113 16.91 -3.97 -9.83
C GLU A 113 16.15 -2.69 -10.20
N LEU A 114 14.92 -2.51 -9.68
CA LEU A 114 14.15 -1.29 -9.88
C LEU A 114 14.81 -0.10 -9.18
N ASN A 115 15.22 -0.26 -7.93
CA ASN A 115 15.92 0.79 -7.16
C ASN A 115 17.25 1.20 -7.82
N GLU A 116 17.97 0.26 -8.44
CA GLU A 116 19.18 0.54 -9.21
C GLU A 116 18.89 1.41 -10.45
N LYS A 117 17.81 1.08 -11.17
CA LYS A 117 17.36 1.89 -12.32
C LYS A 117 16.91 3.28 -11.89
N GLU A 118 16.22 3.40 -10.77
CA GLU A 118 15.80 4.68 -10.20
C GLU A 118 17.01 5.56 -9.88
N ARG A 119 18.00 5.04 -9.15
CA ARG A 119 19.28 5.75 -8.89
C ARG A 119 20.00 6.18 -10.18
N SER A 120 19.99 5.34 -11.20
CA SER A 120 20.59 5.67 -12.50
C SER A 120 19.86 6.82 -13.20
N ILE A 121 18.53 6.84 -13.13
CA ILE A 121 17.70 7.92 -13.67
C ILE A 121 17.92 9.22 -12.88
N GLU A 122 17.97 9.16 -11.55
CA GLU A 122 18.25 10.31 -10.68
C GLU A 122 19.59 10.96 -11.04
N SER A 123 20.66 10.16 -11.22
CA SER A 123 21.96 10.67 -11.65
C SER A 123 21.92 11.34 -13.02
N ARG A 124 21.10 10.83 -13.95
CA ARG A 124 20.91 11.46 -15.28
C ARG A 124 20.15 12.77 -15.18
N ILE A 125 19.15 12.87 -14.31
CA ILE A 125 18.39 14.10 -14.08
C ILE A 125 19.32 15.16 -13.47
N GLU A 126 20.13 14.79 -12.49
CA GLU A 126 21.10 15.71 -11.87
C GLU A 126 22.09 16.26 -12.90
N LYS A 127 22.65 15.39 -13.77
CA LYS A 127 23.49 15.84 -14.89
C LYS A 127 22.75 16.77 -15.86
N ALA A 128 21.49 16.49 -16.16
CA ALA A 128 20.69 17.34 -17.04
C ALA A 128 20.42 18.73 -16.42
N CYS A 129 20.20 18.80 -15.10
CA CYS A 129 20.06 20.07 -14.39
C CYS A 129 21.34 20.91 -14.48
N ILE A 130 22.52 20.30 -14.28
CA ILE A 130 23.81 20.99 -14.41
C ILE A 130 23.99 21.54 -15.84
N LEU A 131 23.69 20.73 -16.86
CA LEU A 131 23.79 21.16 -18.26
C LEU A 131 22.82 22.30 -18.59
N GLU A 132 21.62 22.32 -18.01
CA GLU A 132 20.66 23.41 -18.21
C GLU A 132 21.13 24.72 -17.54
N GLU A 133 21.80 24.64 -16.39
CA GLU A 133 22.44 25.80 -15.77
C GLU A 133 23.58 26.36 -16.62
N GLU A 134 24.43 25.49 -17.18
CA GLU A 134 25.49 25.88 -18.12
C GLU A 134 24.90 26.54 -19.38
N ARG A 135 23.83 25.95 -19.93
CA ARG A 135 23.12 26.52 -21.08
C ARG A 135 22.58 27.92 -20.79
N LYS A 136 22.03 28.17 -19.59
CA LYS A 136 21.57 29.50 -19.17
C LYS A 136 22.74 30.49 -19.03
N LYS A 137 23.89 30.06 -18.52
CA LYS A 137 25.10 30.90 -18.47
C LYS A 137 25.54 31.31 -19.87
N PHE A 138 25.66 30.35 -20.80
CA PHE A 138 26.00 30.65 -22.20
C PHE A 138 24.99 31.57 -22.87
N GLN A 139 23.69 31.40 -22.60
CA GLN A 139 22.67 32.30 -23.14
C GLN A 139 22.86 33.74 -22.65
N ASN A 140 23.12 33.94 -21.36
CA ASN A 140 23.38 35.27 -20.80
C ASN A 140 24.65 35.90 -21.40
N GLU A 141 25.72 35.13 -21.56
CA GLU A 141 26.96 35.58 -22.19
C GLU A 141 26.73 35.99 -23.65
N TRP A 142 25.96 35.19 -24.40
CA TRP A 142 25.61 35.51 -25.78
C TRP A 142 24.77 36.79 -25.90
N GLU A 143 23.80 37.00 -25.01
CA GLU A 143 23.01 38.24 -24.98
C GLU A 143 23.87 39.46 -24.64
N MET A 144 24.83 39.33 -23.72
CA MET A 144 25.78 40.40 -23.39
C MET A 144 26.70 40.70 -24.58
N LEU A 145 27.18 39.67 -25.27
CA LEU A 145 28.00 39.83 -26.47
C LEU A 145 27.22 40.54 -27.58
N LYS A 146 25.95 40.17 -27.80
CA LYS A 146 25.07 40.81 -28.77
C LYS A 146 24.83 42.29 -28.44
N LYS A 147 24.55 42.63 -27.18
CA LYS A 147 24.45 44.04 -26.75
C LYS A 147 25.74 44.81 -26.99
N THR A 148 26.89 44.18 -26.75
CA THR A 148 28.20 44.79 -27.00
C THR A 148 28.42 45.03 -28.49
N GLN A 149 28.07 44.06 -29.34
CA GLN A 149 28.10 44.19 -30.79
C GLN A 149 27.22 45.34 -31.28
N ASP A 150 25.99 45.45 -30.78
CA ASP A 150 25.07 46.54 -31.13
C ASP A 150 25.62 47.92 -30.73
N ILE A 151 26.28 48.02 -29.56
CA ILE A 151 26.94 49.25 -29.12
C ILE A 151 28.11 49.61 -30.05
N LEU A 152 28.92 48.62 -30.45
CA LEU A 152 30.03 48.83 -31.36
C LEU A 152 29.55 49.30 -32.74
N LEU A 153 28.50 48.69 -33.29
CA LEU A 153 27.90 49.12 -34.55
C LEU A 153 27.38 50.57 -34.48
N LYS A 154 26.73 50.95 -33.37
CA LYS A 154 26.31 52.35 -33.16
C LYS A 154 27.51 53.31 -33.07
N LYS A 155 28.60 52.91 -32.43
CA LYS A 155 29.83 53.70 -32.36
C LYS A 155 30.48 53.86 -33.73
N MET A 156 30.56 52.79 -34.53
CA MET A 156 31.06 52.87 -35.91
C MET A 156 30.24 53.85 -36.73
N ALA A 157 28.91 53.74 -36.72
CA ALA A 157 28.04 54.68 -37.45
C ALA A 157 28.19 56.15 -36.99
N LEU A 158 28.52 56.39 -35.72
CA LEU A 158 28.80 57.74 -35.21
C LEU A 158 30.17 58.25 -35.66
N LEU A 159 31.17 57.37 -35.74
CA LEU A 159 32.49 57.70 -36.29
C LEU A 159 32.39 58.01 -37.77
N ASP A 160 31.67 57.22 -38.57
CA ASP A 160 31.44 57.48 -39.99
C ASP A 160 30.78 58.85 -40.21
N LYS A 161 29.77 59.20 -39.39
CA LYS A 161 29.13 60.53 -39.40
C LYS A 161 30.05 61.67 -38.96
N ARG A 162 31.07 61.39 -38.16
CA ARG A 162 32.05 62.38 -37.74
C ARG A 162 33.09 62.57 -38.83
N GLU A 163 33.54 61.50 -39.45
CA GLU A 163 34.48 61.50 -40.56
C GLU A 163 33.91 62.27 -41.75
N SER A 164 32.67 61.96 -42.18
CA SER A 164 32.00 62.72 -43.25
C SER A 164 31.87 64.22 -42.94
N ARG A 165 31.64 64.60 -41.67
CA ARG A 165 31.61 66.03 -41.29
C ARG A 165 32.99 66.68 -41.37
N LEU A 166 34.03 65.98 -40.93
CA LEU A 166 35.40 66.48 -41.04
C LEU A 166 35.84 66.61 -42.51
N GLU A 167 35.40 65.70 -43.38
CA GLU A 167 35.62 65.81 -44.83
C GLU A 167 34.92 67.04 -45.42
N ASP A 168 33.68 67.31 -45.03
CA ASP A 168 32.93 68.50 -45.46
C ASP A 168 33.60 69.79 -44.96
N ASP A 169 33.98 69.84 -43.68
CA ASP A 169 34.70 70.97 -43.08
C ASP A 169 36.04 71.21 -43.79
N ASN A 170 36.82 70.15 -44.07
CA ASN A 170 38.07 70.26 -44.83
C ASN A 170 37.83 70.79 -46.24
N ARG A 171 36.79 70.32 -46.92
CA ARG A 171 36.44 70.81 -48.27
C ARG A 171 36.05 72.29 -48.24
N GLN A 172 35.37 72.74 -47.18
CA GLN A 172 35.06 74.16 -47.00
C GLN A 172 36.31 74.98 -46.74
N LEU A 173 37.19 74.54 -45.83
CA LEU A 173 38.47 75.21 -45.55
C LEU A 173 39.35 75.29 -46.80
N GLN A 174 39.35 74.26 -47.65
CA GLN A 174 40.05 74.25 -48.93
C GLN A 174 39.57 75.40 -49.84
N LYS A 175 38.25 75.56 -49.99
CA LYS A 175 37.64 76.64 -50.78
C LYS A 175 37.94 78.02 -50.20
N GLU A 176 37.91 78.16 -48.87
CA GLU A 176 38.27 79.42 -48.21
C GLU A 176 39.74 79.77 -48.44
N LEU A 177 40.63 78.76 -48.43
CA LEU A 177 42.04 78.94 -48.72
C LEU A 177 42.29 79.36 -50.17
N GLU A 178 41.62 78.73 -51.14
CA GLU A 178 41.65 79.13 -52.56
C GLU A 178 41.16 80.57 -52.76
N ASN A 179 40.06 80.98 -52.13
CA ASN A 179 39.56 82.35 -52.19
C ASN A 179 40.55 83.38 -51.63
N ILE A 180 41.23 83.04 -50.53
CA ILE A 180 42.28 83.88 -49.96
C ILE A 180 43.46 83.99 -50.92
N GLN A 181 43.84 82.91 -51.59
CA GLN A 181 44.90 82.92 -52.61
C GLN A 181 44.54 83.83 -53.79
N CYS A 182 43.33 83.72 -54.35
CA CYS A 182 42.86 84.64 -55.39
C CYS A 182 42.90 86.10 -54.92
N SER A 183 42.42 86.37 -53.69
CA SER A 183 42.46 87.72 -53.12
C SER A 183 43.90 88.24 -52.94
N GLN A 184 44.85 87.38 -52.59
CA GLN A 184 46.27 87.74 -52.51
C GLN A 184 46.85 88.06 -53.90
N GLU A 185 46.47 87.32 -54.94
CA GLU A 185 46.88 87.61 -56.31
C GLU A 185 46.31 88.94 -56.80
N ASP A 186 45.05 89.23 -56.52
CA ASP A 186 44.44 90.52 -56.85
C ASP A 186 45.12 91.68 -56.13
N ILE A 187 45.48 91.51 -54.86
CA ILE A 187 46.28 92.50 -54.12
C ILE A 187 47.66 92.69 -54.77
N LYS A 188 48.33 91.62 -55.22
CA LYS A 188 49.62 91.72 -55.93
C LYS A 188 49.46 92.48 -57.26
N LYS A 189 48.43 92.17 -58.06
CA LYS A 189 48.13 92.89 -59.31
C LYS A 189 47.88 94.38 -59.04
N ASN A 190 47.08 94.70 -58.03
CA ASN A 190 46.82 96.09 -57.63
C ASN A 190 48.10 96.80 -57.16
N SER A 191 48.99 96.11 -56.44
CA SER A 191 50.30 96.64 -56.05
C SER A 191 51.16 97.01 -57.27
N VAL A 192 51.21 96.14 -58.29
CA VAL A 192 51.92 96.42 -59.54
C VAL A 192 51.33 97.65 -60.25
N VAL A 193 50.00 97.75 -60.35
CA VAL A 193 49.33 98.91 -60.94
C VAL A 193 49.63 100.21 -60.17
N LEU A 194 49.68 100.15 -58.84
CA LEU A 194 50.02 101.30 -58.01
C LEU A 194 51.48 101.73 -58.20
N LEU A 195 52.42 100.78 -58.28
CA LEU A 195 53.83 101.07 -58.58
C LEU A 195 53.99 101.72 -59.96
N GLU A 196 53.23 101.28 -60.96
CA GLU A 196 53.25 101.87 -62.30
C GLU A 196 52.66 103.29 -62.30
N LYS A 197 51.56 103.53 -61.57
CA LYS A 197 51.04 104.88 -61.37
C LYS A 197 52.04 105.79 -60.66
N GLU A 198 52.78 105.27 -59.68
CA GLU A 198 53.84 106.02 -59.00
C GLU A 198 54.98 106.38 -59.95
N ARG A 199 55.33 105.47 -60.88
CA ARG A 199 56.32 105.73 -61.94
C ARG A 199 55.85 106.85 -62.87
N ILE A 200 54.62 106.76 -63.37
CA ILE A 200 54.02 107.79 -64.24
C ILE A 200 54.02 109.15 -63.54
N ILE A 201 53.63 109.22 -62.27
CA ILE A 201 53.64 110.47 -61.50
C ILE A 201 55.07 111.03 -61.36
N LYS A 202 56.09 110.17 -61.20
CA LYS A 202 57.50 110.61 -61.16
C LYS A 202 57.94 111.18 -62.51
N ASP A 203 57.55 110.54 -63.60
CA ASP A 203 57.86 110.99 -64.95
C ASP A 203 57.15 112.33 -65.26
N GLU A 204 55.85 112.44 -64.99
CA GLU A 204 55.08 113.70 -65.13
C GLU A 204 55.67 114.83 -64.28
N ARG A 205 56.16 114.52 -63.07
CA ARG A 205 56.84 115.50 -62.23
C ARG A 205 58.16 115.95 -62.83
N ALA A 206 58.95 115.04 -63.40
CA ALA A 206 60.19 115.38 -64.10
C ALA A 206 59.91 116.22 -65.36
N GLU A 207 58.85 115.91 -66.12
CA GLU A 207 58.39 116.73 -67.24
C GLU A 207 57.97 118.13 -66.79
N LEU A 208 57.21 118.25 -65.69
CA LEU A 208 56.87 119.54 -65.10
C LEU A 208 58.10 120.34 -64.66
N GLU A 209 59.12 119.66 -64.11
CA GLU A 209 60.38 120.29 -63.69
C GLU A 209 61.13 120.86 -64.92
N THR A 210 61.26 120.05 -65.99
CA THR A 210 61.89 120.50 -67.25
C THR A 210 61.10 121.61 -67.96
N ALA A 211 59.76 121.56 -67.88
CA ALA A 211 58.88 122.62 -68.37
C ALA A 211 59.07 123.90 -67.53
N TRP A 212 59.22 123.78 -66.20
CA TRP A 212 59.54 124.89 -65.31
C TRP A 212 60.91 125.51 -65.61
N GLU A 213 61.92 124.69 -65.90
CA GLU A 213 63.24 125.15 -66.30
C GLU A 213 63.23 125.80 -67.69
N SER A 214 62.46 125.26 -68.64
CA SER A 214 62.24 125.89 -69.95
C SER A 214 61.51 127.23 -69.81
N LEU A 215 60.51 127.32 -68.92
CA LEU A 215 59.80 128.56 -68.63
C LEU A 215 60.72 129.59 -67.97
N ARG A 216 61.56 129.15 -67.04
CA ARG A 216 62.58 129.99 -66.40
C ARG A 216 63.63 130.47 -67.40
N GLN A 217 64.06 129.60 -68.31
CA GLN A 217 64.96 129.95 -69.40
C GLN A 217 64.31 130.96 -70.37
N SER A 218 63.04 130.76 -70.72
CA SER A 218 62.26 131.72 -71.51
C SER A 218 62.10 133.06 -70.79
N GLN A 219 61.95 133.06 -69.46
CA GLN A 219 61.89 134.27 -68.66
C GLN A 219 63.25 135.00 -68.61
N ASP A 220 64.35 134.26 -68.52
CA ASP A 220 65.71 134.82 -68.61
C ASP A 220 66.01 135.36 -70.02
N ASP A 221 65.53 134.68 -71.07
CA ASP A 221 65.66 135.14 -72.46
C ASP A 221 64.77 136.36 -72.73
N LEU A 222 63.54 136.41 -72.20
CA LEU A 222 62.70 137.62 -72.18
C LEU A 222 63.36 138.78 -71.46
N LYS A 223 64.10 138.50 -70.38
CA LYS A 223 64.84 139.53 -69.64
C LYS A 223 66.04 140.03 -70.45
N LYS A 224 66.75 139.15 -71.15
CA LYS A 224 67.79 139.55 -72.13
C LYS A 224 67.19 140.32 -73.30
N GLU A 225 66.00 139.95 -73.79
CA GLU A 225 65.29 140.69 -74.83
C GLU A 225 64.83 142.07 -74.33
N GLN A 226 64.41 142.16 -73.06
CA GLN A 226 64.07 143.42 -72.42
C GLN A 226 65.29 144.32 -72.26
N ASP A 227 66.44 143.77 -71.87
CA ASP A 227 67.72 144.47 -71.80
C ASP A 227 68.19 144.89 -73.20
N ALA A 228 68.05 144.02 -74.20
CA ALA A 228 68.33 144.32 -75.61
C ALA A 228 67.36 145.35 -76.20
N MET A 229 66.10 145.38 -75.77
CA MET A 229 65.10 146.41 -76.13
C MET A 229 65.43 147.74 -75.45
N LYS A 230 65.93 147.73 -74.21
CA LYS A 230 66.45 148.93 -73.55
C LYS A 230 67.65 149.50 -74.30
N GLN A 231 68.57 148.64 -74.71
CA GLN A 231 69.73 148.99 -75.53
C GLN A 231 69.33 149.45 -76.94
N LYS A 232 68.30 148.84 -77.54
CA LYS A 232 67.70 149.31 -78.81
C LYS A 232 66.93 150.62 -78.66
N CYS A 233 66.30 150.92 -77.52
CA CYS A 233 65.70 152.23 -77.25
C CYS A 233 66.77 153.32 -77.13
N GLU A 234 67.94 153.00 -76.56
CA GLU A 234 69.11 153.89 -76.54
C GLU A 234 69.75 154.07 -77.93
N GLU A 235 69.74 153.04 -78.79
CA GLU A 235 70.19 153.15 -80.20
C GLU A 235 69.15 153.79 -81.16
N ILE A 236 67.86 153.78 -80.81
CA ILE A 236 66.76 154.38 -81.59
C ILE A 236 66.70 155.91 -81.41
N ASP A 237 67.15 156.47 -80.28
CA ASP A 237 67.36 157.92 -80.11
C ASP A 237 68.49 158.47 -81.02
N GLU A 238 69.45 157.63 -81.43
CA GLU A 238 70.52 157.99 -82.39
C GLU A 238 70.17 157.69 -83.86
N LYS A 239 69.15 156.87 -84.12
CA LYS A 239 68.76 156.44 -85.48
C LYS A 239 67.41 156.98 -85.96
N MET A 240 66.78 157.91 -85.23
CA MET A 240 65.72 158.81 -85.75
C MET A 240 66.30 159.96 -86.61
N LYS A 241 67.19 159.61 -87.56
CA LYS A 241 67.69 160.53 -88.60
C LYS A 241 67.79 159.94 -90.01
N THR A 242 67.39 158.69 -90.27
CA THR A 242 67.29 158.13 -91.64
C THR A 242 66.33 156.93 -91.76
N VAL A 243 65.13 157.21 -92.26
CA VAL A 243 64.19 156.46 -93.15
C VAL A 243 64.39 154.94 -93.40
N GLY A 244 63.27 154.17 -93.34
CA GLY A 244 62.84 153.32 -94.48
C GLY A 244 62.42 151.84 -94.24
N GLU A 245 61.10 151.62 -94.10
CA GLU A 245 60.22 150.64 -94.81
C GLU A 245 60.40 149.08 -94.81
N SER A 246 59.26 148.39 -94.50
CA SER A 246 58.73 147.10 -95.04
C SER A 246 59.48 145.76 -94.76
N ASP A 247 58.94 144.53 -94.66
CA ASP A 247 57.63 143.85 -94.84
C ASP A 247 57.71 142.38 -94.29
N ARG A 248 56.66 141.90 -93.59
CA ARG A 248 55.87 140.63 -93.68
C ARG A 248 56.43 139.20 -94.02
N ASN A 249 55.71 138.21 -93.42
CA ASN A 249 55.36 136.80 -93.84
C ASN A 249 56.37 135.64 -93.57
N THR A 250 56.07 134.33 -93.37
CA THR A 250 54.94 133.44 -92.95
C THR A 250 55.36 131.93 -93.10
N HIS A 251 54.58 130.95 -92.54
CA HIS A 251 54.46 129.48 -92.83
C HIS A 251 55.50 128.54 -92.15
N GLY A 252 55.24 127.30 -91.67
CA GLY A 252 54.25 126.21 -91.91
C GLY A 252 55.06 124.89 -92.07
N GLY A 253 54.92 123.85 -91.23
CA GLY A 253 54.06 122.66 -91.45
C GLY A 253 54.87 121.33 -91.54
N ASP A 254 54.18 120.19 -91.28
CA ASP A 254 54.47 118.78 -91.71
C ASP A 254 55.54 117.91 -90.99
N ARG A 255 55.45 116.56 -90.81
CA ARG A 255 54.48 115.48 -91.17
C ARG A 255 54.89 114.11 -90.52
N GLY A 256 53.91 113.19 -90.36
CA GLY A 256 53.96 111.69 -90.56
C GLY A 256 54.81 110.79 -89.63
N GLN A 257 54.58 109.48 -89.45
CA GLN A 257 53.61 108.50 -90.00
C GLN A 257 53.78 107.08 -89.38
N ASP A 258 52.74 106.22 -89.56
CA ASP A 258 52.70 104.72 -89.61
C ASP A 258 52.87 103.91 -88.27
N VAL A 259 51.93 103.10 -87.73
CA VAL A 259 50.99 102.00 -88.16
C VAL A 259 51.67 100.62 -88.41
N LEU A 260 51.42 99.61 -87.55
CA LEU A 260 50.70 98.33 -87.83
C LEU A 260 50.89 97.25 -86.76
N ASP A 261 49.77 96.56 -86.47
CA ASP A 261 49.57 95.40 -85.59
C ASP A 261 50.18 94.09 -86.13
N THR A 262 50.48 93.15 -85.21
CA THR A 262 50.24 91.71 -85.40
C THR A 262 50.03 91.02 -84.04
N GLU A 263 48.81 90.51 -83.81
CA GLU A 263 48.45 89.61 -82.72
C GLU A 263 48.88 88.16 -83.01
N SER A 264 49.09 87.38 -81.93
CA SER A 264 49.11 85.91 -81.81
C SER A 264 50.49 85.22 -81.82
N PRO A 265 50.98 84.82 -80.61
CA PRO A 265 51.07 83.38 -80.28
C PRO A 265 50.73 82.99 -78.81
N GLU A 266 50.41 83.94 -77.93
CA GLU A 266 50.25 83.67 -76.48
C GLU A 266 48.88 83.08 -76.11
N LEU A 267 47.81 83.51 -76.78
CA LEU A 267 46.45 83.00 -76.55
C LEU A 267 46.26 81.51 -76.90
N LEU A 268 47.02 80.99 -77.87
CA LEU A 268 47.01 79.57 -78.22
C LEU A 268 47.80 78.70 -77.23
N LYS A 269 48.75 79.30 -76.49
CA LYS A 269 49.59 78.58 -75.52
C LYS A 269 48.90 78.43 -74.17
N GLU A 270 48.14 79.44 -73.76
CA GLU A 270 47.33 79.43 -72.54
C GLU A 270 46.10 78.51 -72.68
N GLN A 271 45.49 78.43 -73.87
CA GLN A 271 44.39 77.50 -74.14
C GLN A 271 44.85 76.03 -74.22
N LEU A 272 46.08 75.76 -74.68
CA LEU A 272 46.64 74.40 -74.66
C LEU A 272 47.02 73.94 -73.25
N GLN A 273 47.59 74.82 -72.41
CA GLN A 273 47.95 74.48 -71.03
C GLN A 273 46.72 74.22 -70.15
N ASN A 274 45.67 75.04 -70.28
CA ASN A 274 44.43 74.82 -69.53
C ASN A 274 43.72 73.53 -69.93
N LEU A 275 43.79 73.13 -71.21
CA LEU A 275 43.23 71.86 -71.67
C LEU A 275 44.07 70.65 -71.23
N GLU A 276 45.40 70.78 -71.09
CA GLU A 276 46.26 69.74 -70.52
C GLU A 276 46.03 69.57 -69.01
N ASP A 277 45.94 70.67 -68.25
CA ASP A 277 45.69 70.63 -66.80
C ASP A 277 44.29 70.08 -66.47
N GLU A 278 43.27 70.40 -67.28
CA GLU A 278 41.94 69.79 -67.17
C GLU A 278 41.95 68.29 -67.51
N LEU A 279 42.77 67.86 -68.48
CA LEU A 279 42.92 66.45 -68.84
C LEU A 279 43.60 65.64 -67.73
N ASP A 280 44.62 66.20 -67.09
CA ASP A 280 45.33 65.55 -65.99
C ASP A 280 44.44 65.42 -64.74
N CYS A 281 43.64 66.45 -64.42
CA CYS A 281 42.69 66.39 -63.31
C CYS A 281 41.59 65.35 -63.55
N MET A 282 41.02 65.29 -64.77
CA MET A 282 40.04 64.28 -65.14
C MET A 282 40.64 62.86 -65.14
N THR A 283 41.92 62.71 -65.48
CA THR A 283 42.60 61.41 -65.47
C THR A 283 42.78 60.88 -64.05
N VAL A 284 43.17 61.73 -63.09
CA VAL A 284 43.31 61.36 -61.67
C VAL A 284 41.95 60.99 -61.04
N ASP A 285 40.90 61.75 -61.35
CA ASP A 285 39.55 61.46 -60.87
C ASP A 285 38.99 60.15 -61.46
N LEU A 286 39.28 59.88 -62.74
CA LEU A 286 38.92 58.62 -63.39
C LEU A 286 39.70 57.43 -62.82
N GLU A 287 40.99 57.58 -62.50
CA GLU A 287 41.79 56.54 -61.85
C GLU A 287 41.30 56.25 -60.44
N GLY A 288 40.98 57.29 -59.65
CA GLY A 288 40.40 57.14 -58.31
C GLY A 288 39.02 56.49 -58.33
N ALA A 289 38.17 56.83 -59.32
CA ALA A 289 36.89 56.17 -59.53
C ALA A 289 37.07 54.70 -59.97
N ASN A 290 38.03 54.42 -60.85
CA ASN A 290 38.30 53.08 -61.37
C ASN A 290 38.83 52.15 -60.26
N GLU A 291 39.65 52.64 -59.32
CA GLU A 291 40.08 51.83 -58.17
C GLU A 291 38.95 51.57 -57.15
N LYS A 292 38.05 52.53 -56.95
CA LYS A 292 36.83 52.30 -56.16
C LYS A 292 35.93 51.25 -56.82
N ILE A 293 35.79 51.29 -58.15
CA ILE A 293 35.03 50.29 -58.92
C ILE A 293 35.67 48.90 -58.78
N LYS A 294 36.99 48.75 -58.99
CA LYS A 294 37.70 47.47 -58.80
C LYS A 294 37.55 46.93 -57.38
N THR A 295 37.61 47.81 -56.38
CA THR A 295 37.43 47.43 -54.98
C THR A 295 36.02 46.91 -54.71
N LEU A 296 34.99 47.59 -55.26
CA LEU A 296 33.61 47.15 -55.17
C LEU A 296 33.37 45.84 -55.93
N GLU A 297 33.96 45.67 -57.11
CA GLU A 297 33.91 44.42 -57.88
C GLU A 297 34.54 43.25 -57.14
N TYR A 298 35.66 43.48 -56.45
CA TYR A 298 36.27 42.50 -55.56
C TYR A 298 35.33 42.10 -54.41
N PHE A 299 34.71 43.07 -53.73
CA PHE A 299 33.76 42.79 -52.64
C PHE A 299 32.50 42.08 -53.13
N ILE A 300 31.96 42.45 -54.30
CA ILE A 300 30.82 41.78 -54.92
C ILE A 300 31.18 40.34 -55.28
N THR A 301 32.37 40.11 -55.84
CA THR A 301 32.83 38.76 -56.20
C THR A 301 33.02 37.89 -54.96
N LYS A 302 33.64 38.44 -53.91
CA LYS A 302 33.81 37.76 -52.61
C LYS A 302 32.46 37.48 -51.93
N GLY A 303 31.53 38.43 -51.98
CA GLY A 303 30.17 38.27 -51.46
C GLY A 303 29.39 37.19 -52.19
N LYS A 304 29.48 37.12 -53.52
CA LYS A 304 28.87 36.03 -54.32
C LYS A 304 29.47 34.66 -53.97
N ALA A 305 30.78 34.56 -53.78
CA ALA A 305 31.43 33.32 -53.37
C ALA A 305 30.96 32.85 -51.98
N LEU A 306 30.90 33.75 -50.99
CA LEU A 306 30.40 33.44 -49.65
C LEU A 306 28.91 33.04 -49.65
N LEU A 307 28.09 33.69 -50.48
CA LEU A 307 26.69 33.31 -50.65
C LEU A 307 26.54 31.92 -51.27
N ALA A 308 27.38 31.57 -52.25
CA ALA A 308 27.38 30.24 -52.86
C ALA A 308 27.81 29.16 -51.86
N GLU A 309 28.84 29.43 -51.04
CA GLU A 309 29.30 28.55 -49.98
C GLU A 309 28.22 28.32 -48.91
N ASN A 310 27.61 29.40 -48.41
CA ASN A 310 26.51 29.31 -47.45
C ASN A 310 25.31 28.54 -48.03
N THR A 311 24.97 28.78 -49.31
CA THR A 311 23.90 28.06 -49.99
C THR A 311 24.20 26.56 -50.08
N TYR A 312 25.46 26.20 -50.37
CA TYR A 312 25.89 24.81 -50.39
C TYR A 312 25.81 24.15 -49.00
N SER A 313 26.29 24.82 -47.96
CA SER A 313 26.20 24.32 -46.57
C SER A 313 24.76 24.16 -46.09
N ILE A 314 23.88 25.11 -46.43
CA ILE A 314 22.44 25.02 -46.11
C ILE A 314 21.81 23.83 -46.84
N ASN A 315 22.10 23.62 -48.12
CA ASN A 315 21.59 22.48 -48.88
C ASN A 315 22.09 21.15 -48.31
N GLN A 316 23.36 21.08 -47.88
CA GLN A 316 23.89 19.90 -47.22
C GLN A 316 23.19 19.61 -45.88
N ALA A 317 22.94 20.65 -45.08
CA ALA A 317 22.19 20.52 -43.82
C ALA A 317 20.75 20.06 -44.07
N ASN A 318 20.07 20.63 -45.07
CA ASN A 318 18.70 20.25 -45.44
C ASN A 318 18.61 18.80 -45.92
N ASN A 319 19.58 18.34 -46.73
CA ASN A 319 19.64 16.94 -47.15
C ASN A 319 19.81 16.01 -45.94
N ARG A 320 20.64 16.39 -44.97
CA ARG A 320 20.86 15.59 -43.75
C ARG A 320 19.64 15.60 -42.83
N ILE A 321 18.90 16.71 -42.75
CA ILE A 321 17.61 16.77 -42.06
C ILE A 321 16.62 15.81 -42.72
N LYS A 322 16.52 15.83 -44.05
CA LYS A 322 15.63 14.94 -44.80
C LYS A 322 15.96 13.46 -44.57
N GLU A 323 17.24 13.09 -44.60
CA GLU A 323 17.69 11.73 -44.27
C GLU A 323 17.31 11.32 -42.83
N LEU A 324 17.42 12.25 -41.87
CA LEU A 324 17.03 11.99 -40.48
C LEU A 324 15.52 11.84 -40.32
N GLU A 325 14.72 12.64 -41.04
CA GLU A 325 13.26 12.52 -41.07
C GLU A 325 12.83 11.17 -41.66
N GLU A 326 13.43 10.75 -42.78
CA GLU A 326 13.15 9.44 -43.40
C GLU A 326 13.52 8.27 -42.44
N ASN A 327 14.65 8.37 -41.75
CA ASN A 327 15.05 7.40 -40.73
C ASN A 327 14.11 7.38 -39.52
N LEU A 328 13.62 8.54 -39.09
CA LEU A 328 12.65 8.64 -38.00
C LEU A 328 11.34 7.94 -38.37
N VAL A 329 10.83 8.17 -39.59
CA VAL A 329 9.63 7.51 -40.12
C VAL A 329 9.82 5.99 -40.15
N LEU A 330 10.95 5.50 -40.67
CA LEU A 330 11.28 4.07 -40.69
C LEU A 330 11.36 3.46 -39.28
N SER A 331 11.94 4.18 -38.31
CA SER A 331 12.03 3.72 -36.92
C SER A 331 10.66 3.67 -36.23
N THR A 332 9.79 4.64 -36.52
CA THR A 332 8.43 4.72 -36.00
C THR A 332 7.58 3.57 -36.55
N ALA A 333 7.67 3.30 -37.85
CA ALA A 333 6.98 2.16 -38.48
C ALA A 333 7.46 0.80 -37.91
N LYS A 334 8.76 0.65 -37.61
CA LYS A 334 9.27 -0.55 -36.93
C LYS A 334 8.71 -0.70 -35.52
N LEU A 335 8.62 0.39 -34.75
CA LEU A 335 8.04 0.36 -33.41
C LEU A 335 6.55 -0.01 -33.45
N GLU A 336 5.79 0.56 -34.38
CA GLU A 336 4.38 0.21 -34.58
C GLU A 336 4.20 -1.28 -34.93
N ALA A 337 5.02 -1.81 -35.83
CA ALA A 337 5.00 -3.24 -36.17
C ALA A 337 5.31 -4.14 -34.96
N THR A 338 6.30 -3.77 -34.14
CA THR A 338 6.61 -4.52 -32.90
C THR A 338 5.49 -4.43 -31.87
N ASN A 339 4.81 -3.29 -31.78
CA ASN A 339 3.68 -3.10 -30.88
C ASN A 339 2.47 -3.95 -31.30
N GLU A 340 2.18 -4.01 -32.61
CA GLU A 340 1.16 -4.91 -33.15
C GLU A 340 1.47 -6.39 -32.87
N GLU A 341 2.74 -6.80 -32.97
CA GLU A 341 3.17 -8.16 -32.65
C GLU A 341 3.02 -8.47 -31.15
N CYS A 342 3.36 -7.53 -30.27
CA CYS A 342 3.09 -7.65 -28.83
C CYS A 342 1.61 -7.79 -28.51
N GLU A 343 0.72 -7.04 -29.16
CA GLU A 343 -0.73 -7.16 -28.97
C GLU A 343 -1.27 -8.50 -29.50
N LYS A 344 -0.75 -9.00 -30.63
CA LYS A 344 -1.06 -10.35 -31.13
C LYS A 344 -0.65 -11.42 -30.11
N LEU A 345 0.54 -11.31 -29.52
CA LEU A 345 1.03 -12.25 -28.50
C LEU A 345 0.20 -12.21 -27.22
N LYS A 346 -0.22 -11.03 -26.73
CA LYS A 346 -1.14 -10.92 -25.59
C LYS A 346 -2.46 -11.62 -25.86
N LYS A 347 -3.01 -11.46 -27.07
CA LYS A 347 -4.27 -12.12 -27.47
C LYS A 347 -4.13 -13.64 -27.54
N ILE A 348 -2.99 -14.14 -28.05
CA ILE A 348 -2.67 -15.58 -28.04
C ILE A 348 -2.55 -16.11 -26.61
N GLN A 349 -1.89 -15.38 -25.71
CA GLN A 349 -1.75 -15.75 -24.30
C GLN A 349 -3.09 -15.77 -23.55
N GLN A 350 -3.98 -14.82 -23.85
CA GLN A 350 -5.33 -14.81 -23.29
C GLN A 350 -6.16 -16.00 -23.79
N ASN A 351 -6.08 -16.30 -25.09
CA ASN A 351 -6.77 -17.44 -25.69
C ASN A 351 -6.25 -18.78 -25.17
N SER A 352 -4.93 -18.93 -24.96
CA SER A 352 -4.37 -20.17 -24.38
C SER A 352 -4.79 -20.37 -22.93
N ARG A 353 -4.94 -19.28 -22.16
CA ARG A 353 -5.48 -19.33 -20.79
C ARG A 353 -6.94 -19.75 -20.77
N VAL A 354 -7.76 -19.25 -21.70
CA VAL A 354 -9.16 -19.66 -21.85
C VAL A 354 -9.25 -21.13 -22.26
N ALA A 355 -8.46 -21.57 -23.25
CA ALA A 355 -8.41 -22.96 -23.68
C ALA A 355 -7.96 -23.92 -22.56
N ALA A 356 -7.03 -23.49 -21.69
CA ALA A 356 -6.62 -24.28 -20.53
C ALA A 356 -7.74 -24.44 -19.50
N LEU A 357 -8.54 -23.38 -19.26
CA LEU A 357 -9.71 -23.44 -18.38
C LEU A 357 -10.84 -24.30 -18.98
N GLU A 358 -11.05 -24.24 -20.29
CA GLU A 358 -12.00 -25.11 -21.00
C GLU A 358 -11.56 -26.58 -20.95
N GLN A 359 -10.28 -26.87 -21.13
CA GLN A 359 -9.77 -28.24 -20.97
C GLN A 359 -9.87 -28.77 -19.54
N ASP A 360 -9.69 -27.91 -18.53
CA ASP A 360 -9.86 -28.29 -17.13
C ASP A 360 -11.35 -28.53 -16.79
N GLY A 361 -12.25 -27.69 -17.32
CA GLY A 361 -13.70 -27.90 -17.24
C GLY A 361 -14.14 -29.20 -17.90
N LEU A 362 -13.70 -29.46 -19.14
CA LEU A 362 -13.97 -30.70 -19.87
C LEU A 362 -13.36 -31.91 -19.18
N ARG A 363 -12.17 -31.81 -18.55
CA ARG A 363 -11.60 -32.90 -17.73
C ARG A 363 -12.49 -33.23 -16.55
N LYS A 364 -12.99 -32.23 -15.84
CA LYS A 364 -13.90 -32.41 -14.71
C LYS A 364 -15.21 -33.04 -15.16
N GLU A 365 -15.80 -32.57 -16.26
CA GLU A 365 -17.01 -33.15 -16.83
C GLU A 365 -16.80 -34.59 -17.33
N LEU A 366 -15.67 -34.87 -17.98
CA LEU A 366 -15.33 -36.20 -18.48
C LEU A 366 -15.04 -37.17 -17.33
N GLU A 367 -14.50 -36.69 -16.21
CA GLU A 367 -14.32 -37.47 -14.98
C GLU A 367 -15.69 -37.79 -14.33
N VAL A 368 -16.60 -36.82 -14.30
CA VAL A 368 -17.98 -37.04 -13.85
C VAL A 368 -18.71 -38.02 -14.78
N LEU A 369 -18.56 -37.89 -16.10
CA LEU A 369 -19.18 -38.80 -17.08
C LEU A 369 -18.55 -40.20 -17.09
N LYS A 370 -17.25 -40.33 -16.82
CA LYS A 370 -16.60 -41.63 -16.59
C LYS A 370 -17.18 -42.32 -15.37
N LYS A 371 -17.42 -41.57 -14.29
CA LYS A 371 -18.11 -42.07 -13.09
C LYS A 371 -19.58 -42.42 -13.37
N MET A 372 -20.28 -41.67 -14.23
CA MET A 372 -21.62 -42.03 -14.69
C MET A 372 -21.64 -43.30 -15.57
N ARG A 373 -20.67 -43.48 -16.47
CA ARG A 373 -20.59 -44.63 -17.39
C ARG A 373 -20.17 -45.92 -16.67
N ALA A 374 -19.49 -45.82 -15.53
CA ALA A 374 -19.13 -46.96 -14.70
C ALA A 374 -20.34 -47.67 -14.05
N GLY A 375 -21.55 -47.12 -14.16
CA GLY A 375 -22.77 -47.78 -13.69
C GLY A 375 -22.95 -47.74 -12.17
N ASP A 376 -22.21 -46.87 -11.47
CA ASP A 376 -22.37 -46.63 -10.04
C ASP A 376 -23.67 -45.87 -9.78
N THR A 377 -24.74 -46.64 -9.63
CA THR A 377 -26.06 -46.19 -9.18
C THR A 377 -25.98 -45.53 -7.80
N ASP A 378 -24.91 -45.82 -7.04
CA ASP A 378 -24.60 -45.25 -5.73
C ASP A 378 -24.26 -43.75 -5.78
N TYR A 379 -23.76 -43.18 -6.89
CA TYR A 379 -23.46 -41.74 -6.93
C TYR A 379 -24.73 -40.88 -7.05
N TYR A 380 -25.74 -41.38 -7.77
CA TYR A 380 -27.07 -40.75 -7.79
C TYR A 380 -27.75 -40.86 -6.43
N GLU A 381 -27.62 -42.00 -5.76
CA GLU A 381 -28.07 -42.13 -4.38
C GLU A 381 -27.29 -41.21 -3.45
N ASP A 382 -25.99 -41.02 -3.61
CA ASP A 382 -25.18 -40.23 -2.68
C ASP A 382 -25.35 -38.71 -2.87
N VAL A 383 -25.58 -38.23 -4.09
CA VAL A 383 -25.94 -36.82 -4.34
C VAL A 383 -27.38 -36.54 -3.86
N ILE A 384 -28.32 -37.46 -4.08
CA ILE A 384 -29.68 -37.38 -3.52
C ILE A 384 -29.66 -37.55 -2.00
N ARG A 385 -28.72 -38.33 -1.43
CA ARG A 385 -28.48 -38.52 0.01
C ARG A 385 -27.86 -37.29 0.63
N GLN A 386 -26.94 -36.59 -0.04
CA GLN A 386 -26.41 -35.31 0.41
C GLN A 386 -27.44 -34.18 0.37
N LEU A 387 -28.37 -34.21 -0.61
CA LEU A 387 -29.52 -33.30 -0.64
C LEU A 387 -30.61 -33.67 0.39
N LYS A 388 -30.79 -34.96 0.72
CA LYS A 388 -31.67 -35.45 1.79
C LYS A 388 -31.08 -35.31 3.20
N LEU A 389 -29.75 -35.32 3.34
CA LEU A 389 -29.01 -35.11 4.60
C LEU A 389 -29.10 -33.65 5.04
N LYS A 390 -29.09 -32.70 4.10
CA LYS A 390 -29.38 -31.28 4.38
C LYS A 390 -30.83 -31.01 4.83
N LEU A 391 -31.73 -31.98 4.72
CA LEU A 391 -33.14 -31.86 5.13
C LEU A 391 -33.49 -32.70 6.37
N ARG A 392 -32.54 -33.48 6.94
CA ARG A 392 -32.80 -34.40 8.07
C ARG A 392 -32.22 -33.94 9.41
N ASP A 393 -31.53 -32.79 9.46
CA ASP A 393 -31.06 -32.15 10.70
C ASP A 393 -32.19 -31.53 11.57
N VAL A 394 -33.47 -31.90 11.35
CA VAL A 394 -34.61 -31.37 12.12
C VAL A 394 -35.33 -32.38 13.00
N GLN A 395 -35.20 -33.72 12.86
CA GLN A 395 -35.98 -34.62 13.73
C GLN A 395 -35.23 -35.89 14.15
N SER A 396 -35.27 -36.11 15.46
CA SER A 396 -34.66 -37.14 16.28
C SER A 396 -35.30 -38.53 16.19
N ASN A 397 -34.49 -39.51 16.57
CA ASN A 397 -34.78 -40.74 17.34
C ASN A 397 -35.38 -42.01 16.69
N GLU A 398 -34.68 -43.10 17.02
CA GLU A 398 -35.14 -44.46 17.42
C GLU A 398 -35.62 -45.49 16.37
N ALA A 399 -34.94 -46.65 16.32
CA ALA A 399 -35.43 -48.00 16.70
C ALA A 399 -34.96 -49.19 15.80
N SER A 400 -34.66 -50.32 16.47
CA SER A 400 -34.73 -51.74 16.02
C SER A 400 -33.66 -52.23 15.01
N PHE A 401 -33.23 -53.50 14.86
CA PHE A 401 -33.28 -54.80 15.55
C PHE A 401 -32.57 -55.80 14.58
N TYR A 402 -31.63 -56.67 15.01
CA TYR A 402 -31.31 -58.04 14.51
C TYR A 402 -29.94 -58.58 14.99
N GLU A 403 -29.89 -59.91 15.20
CA GLU A 403 -28.84 -60.83 15.71
C GLU A 403 -27.71 -61.17 14.68
N PRO A 404 -26.79 -62.15 14.90
CA PRO A 404 -25.76 -62.37 15.94
C PRO A 404 -24.35 -62.72 15.34
N LYS A 405 -23.26 -62.76 16.16
CA LYS A 405 -22.31 -63.91 16.31
C LYS A 405 -20.93 -63.59 16.92
N ASP A 406 -20.61 -64.43 17.92
CA ASP A 406 -19.35 -65.12 18.21
C ASP A 406 -18.06 -64.39 18.67
N SER A 407 -17.79 -64.58 19.97
CA SER A 407 -16.62 -65.29 20.54
C SER A 407 -15.36 -64.56 21.09
N SER A 408 -15.07 -64.94 22.36
CA SER A 408 -13.80 -65.06 23.11
C SER A 408 -12.97 -63.79 23.41
N SER A 409 -12.86 -63.29 24.65
CA SER A 409 -12.17 -63.76 25.89
C SER A 409 -10.67 -63.42 25.97
N LYS A 410 -10.26 -62.54 26.91
CA LYS A 410 -9.39 -62.87 28.08
C LYS A 410 -8.88 -61.63 28.85
N CYS A 411 -8.88 -61.81 30.18
CA CYS A 411 -8.40 -61.05 31.34
C CYS A 411 -7.29 -60.00 31.22
N THR A 412 -7.47 -58.95 32.04
CA THR A 412 -6.50 -57.93 32.50
C THR A 412 -6.26 -58.00 34.03
N PRO A 413 -5.23 -57.32 34.57
CA PRO A 413 -4.82 -57.39 35.98
C PRO A 413 -5.45 -56.32 36.90
N SER A 414 -5.25 -56.51 38.21
CA SER A 414 -5.90 -55.89 39.39
C SER A 414 -6.23 -54.38 39.35
N ILE A 415 -7.49 -54.09 39.75
CA ILE A 415 -8.24 -52.82 39.73
C ILE A 415 -7.66 -51.71 40.63
N ASP A 416 -6.98 -52.07 41.72
CA ASP A 416 -6.55 -51.10 42.73
C ASP A 416 -5.29 -50.32 42.35
N GLN A 417 -4.47 -50.86 41.43
CA GLN A 417 -3.29 -50.15 40.92
C GLN A 417 -3.67 -49.11 39.86
N MET A 418 -4.72 -49.38 39.07
CA MET A 418 -5.25 -48.41 38.11
C MET A 418 -5.91 -47.22 38.82
N ARG A 419 -6.67 -47.46 39.90
CA ARG A 419 -7.41 -46.42 40.63
C ARG A 419 -6.51 -45.29 41.15
N LYS A 420 -5.34 -45.64 41.73
CA LYS A 420 -4.42 -44.65 42.30
C LYS A 420 -3.69 -43.79 41.26
N ILE A 421 -3.37 -44.38 40.10
CA ILE A 421 -2.75 -43.64 38.99
C ILE A 421 -3.77 -42.67 38.39
N ILE A 422 -5.03 -43.12 38.25
CA ILE A 422 -6.14 -42.33 37.73
C ILE A 422 -6.44 -41.13 38.64
N GLU A 423 -6.54 -41.30 39.95
CA GLU A 423 -6.83 -40.20 40.89
C GLU A 423 -5.78 -39.08 40.87
N PHE A 424 -4.50 -39.41 40.78
CA PHE A 424 -3.42 -38.43 40.71
C PHE A 424 -3.42 -37.68 39.37
N GLU A 425 -3.59 -38.39 38.25
CA GLU A 425 -3.69 -37.76 36.94
C GLU A 425 -4.91 -36.84 36.83
N ASN A 426 -6.04 -37.20 37.45
CA ASN A 426 -7.27 -36.42 37.41
C ASN A 426 -7.14 -35.07 38.12
N ALA A 427 -6.43 -35.01 39.25
CA ALA A 427 -6.20 -33.76 39.98
C ALA A 427 -5.33 -32.78 39.16
N SER A 428 -4.28 -33.29 38.52
CA SER A 428 -3.41 -32.49 37.65
C SER A 428 -4.17 -31.95 36.43
N LYS A 429 -4.99 -32.78 35.79
CA LYS A 429 -5.80 -32.41 34.62
C LYS A 429 -6.90 -31.40 34.95
N PHE A 430 -7.44 -31.43 36.17
CA PHE A 430 -8.44 -30.46 36.61
C PHE A 430 -7.86 -29.04 36.75
N LEU A 431 -6.63 -28.92 37.23
CA LEU A 431 -5.89 -27.65 37.31
C LEU A 431 -5.61 -27.08 35.91
N GLU A 432 -5.08 -27.89 34.98
CA GLU A 432 -4.87 -27.47 33.60
C GLU A 432 -6.16 -26.99 32.92
N LEU A 433 -7.29 -27.67 33.17
CA LEU A 433 -8.59 -27.27 32.65
C LEU A 433 -9.09 -25.93 33.21
N SER A 434 -8.79 -25.62 34.47
CA SER A 434 -9.13 -24.33 35.08
C SER A 434 -8.35 -23.20 34.40
N ASP A 435 -7.06 -23.39 34.16
CA ASP A 435 -6.21 -22.42 33.49
C ASP A 435 -6.57 -22.24 32.02
N LEU A 436 -6.97 -23.32 31.34
CA LEU A 436 -7.50 -23.25 29.97
C LEU A 436 -8.83 -22.46 29.91
N ARG A 437 -9.73 -22.65 30.88
CA ARG A 437 -10.98 -21.86 30.94
C ARG A 437 -10.72 -20.37 31.13
N LYS A 438 -9.75 -20.03 31.97
CA LYS A 438 -9.34 -18.64 32.20
C LYS A 438 -8.78 -18.02 30.91
N ARG A 439 -7.86 -18.72 30.23
CA ARG A 439 -7.29 -18.28 28.93
C ARG A 439 -8.36 -18.10 27.84
N VAL A 440 -9.31 -19.02 27.73
CA VAL A 440 -10.43 -18.88 26.77
C VAL A 440 -11.30 -17.66 27.08
N ALA A 441 -11.54 -17.36 28.37
CA ALA A 441 -12.30 -16.18 28.75
C ALA A 441 -11.56 -14.87 28.41
N GLU A 442 -10.25 -14.81 28.68
CA GLU A 442 -9.38 -13.68 28.35
C GLU A 442 -9.33 -13.45 26.82
N GLN A 443 -9.09 -14.50 26.04
CA GLN A 443 -9.08 -14.40 24.57
C GLN A 443 -10.44 -13.99 23.99
N LYS A 444 -11.57 -14.42 24.58
CA LYS A 444 -12.90 -13.94 24.17
C LYS A 444 -13.08 -12.45 24.39
N THR A 445 -12.57 -11.90 25.50
CA THR A 445 -12.63 -10.46 25.74
C THR A 445 -11.74 -9.68 24.76
N GLU A 446 -10.57 -10.21 24.42
CA GLU A 446 -9.65 -9.62 23.44
C GLU A 446 -10.25 -9.59 22.03
N ILE A 447 -10.87 -10.69 21.59
CA ILE A 447 -11.63 -10.76 20.33
C ILE A 447 -12.72 -9.69 20.30
N SER A 448 -13.48 -9.52 21.39
CA SER A 448 -14.55 -8.53 21.46
C SER A 448 -14.02 -7.09 21.34
N ASN A 449 -12.86 -6.78 21.92
CA ASN A 449 -12.24 -5.46 21.82
C ASN A 449 -11.72 -5.18 20.40
N LEU A 450 -11.04 -6.14 19.80
CA LEU A 450 -10.53 -6.02 18.42
C LEU A 450 -11.68 -5.93 17.39
N GLU A 451 -12.81 -6.59 17.63
CA GLU A 451 -14.02 -6.44 16.79
C GLU A 451 -14.62 -5.03 16.86
N ALA A 452 -14.58 -4.39 18.04
CA ALA A 452 -14.98 -3.01 18.21
C ALA A 452 -14.01 -2.05 17.49
N GLU A 453 -12.71 -2.27 17.61
CA GLU A 453 -11.68 -1.47 16.92
C GLU A 453 -11.79 -1.60 15.40
N LYS A 454 -11.97 -2.82 14.88
CA LYS A 454 -12.24 -3.06 13.46
C LYS A 454 -13.47 -2.29 12.97
N SER A 455 -14.55 -2.28 13.75
CA SER A 455 -15.77 -1.55 13.42
C SER A 455 -15.55 -0.03 13.37
N GLN A 456 -14.76 0.49 14.31
CA GLN A 456 -14.38 1.91 14.35
C GLN A 456 -13.50 2.31 13.17
N LEU A 457 -12.45 1.53 12.87
CA LEU A 457 -11.57 1.77 11.72
C LEU A 457 -12.34 1.67 10.39
N GLN A 458 -13.25 0.71 10.27
CA GLN A 458 -14.12 0.61 9.09
C GLN A 458 -15.00 1.85 8.91
N ALA A 459 -15.57 2.39 10.00
CA ALA A 459 -16.36 3.62 9.95
C ALA A 459 -15.51 4.84 9.54
N GLN A 460 -14.25 4.93 10.00
CA GLN A 460 -13.31 5.96 9.60
C GLN A 460 -12.95 5.86 8.10
N CYS A 461 -12.68 4.66 7.60
CA CYS A 461 -12.44 4.41 6.18
C CYS A 461 -13.63 4.82 5.30
N ASN A 462 -14.86 4.48 5.72
CA ASN A 462 -16.08 4.86 5.00
C ASN A 462 -16.27 6.39 4.96
N THR A 463 -15.97 7.07 6.06
CA THR A 463 -16.07 8.54 6.15
C THR A 463 -15.04 9.22 5.25
N LEU A 464 -13.80 8.73 5.25
CA LEU A 464 -12.74 9.23 4.38
C LEU A 464 -13.04 8.95 2.90
N GLN A 465 -13.61 7.79 2.56
CA GLN A 465 -14.04 7.47 1.20
C GLN A 465 -15.07 8.49 0.69
N LEU A 466 -16.11 8.79 1.48
CA LEU A 466 -17.10 9.80 1.12
C LEU A 466 -16.48 11.19 0.93
N HIS A 467 -15.46 11.53 1.72
CA HIS A 467 -14.76 12.80 1.59
C HIS A 467 -13.90 12.86 0.32
N VAL A 468 -13.16 11.79 0.03
CA VAL A 468 -12.39 11.63 -1.22
C VAL A 468 -13.31 11.68 -2.43
N ASP A 469 -14.46 11.00 -2.41
CA ASP A 469 -15.42 11.00 -3.52
C ASP A 469 -15.98 12.40 -3.78
N ASN A 470 -16.38 13.11 -2.71
CA ASN A 470 -16.85 14.49 -2.82
C ASN A 470 -15.78 15.46 -3.35
N GLU A 471 -14.54 15.35 -2.88
CA GLU A 471 -13.45 16.20 -3.36
C GLU A 471 -12.99 15.82 -4.77
N THR A 472 -13.12 14.54 -5.16
CA THR A 472 -12.90 14.08 -6.54
C THR A 472 -13.93 14.69 -7.48
N LEU A 473 -15.22 14.62 -7.13
CA LEU A 473 -16.30 15.28 -7.88
C LEU A 473 -16.07 16.79 -8.01
N LYS A 474 -15.64 17.46 -6.93
CA LYS A 474 -15.26 18.88 -7.00
C LYS A 474 -14.06 19.11 -7.92
N SER A 475 -13.02 18.27 -7.86
CA SER A 475 -11.86 18.35 -8.72
C SER A 475 -12.22 18.18 -10.20
N GLU A 476 -13.07 17.20 -10.53
CA GLU A 476 -13.57 16.99 -11.90
C GLU A 476 -14.39 18.17 -12.39
N THR A 477 -15.28 18.71 -11.56
CA THR A 477 -16.08 19.91 -11.89
C THR A 477 -15.17 21.12 -12.15
N MET A 478 -14.15 21.31 -11.32
CA MET A 478 -13.16 22.37 -11.51
C MET A 478 -12.28 22.13 -12.74
N LYS A 479 -11.89 20.89 -13.04
CA LYS A 479 -11.10 20.54 -14.23
C LYS A 479 -11.90 20.80 -15.50
N SER A 480 -13.19 20.46 -15.50
CA SER A 480 -14.14 20.84 -16.56
C SER A 480 -14.19 22.36 -16.73
N THR A 481 -14.36 23.10 -15.63
CA THR A 481 -14.37 24.57 -15.63
C THR A 481 -13.06 25.15 -16.13
N ALA A 482 -11.92 24.56 -15.75
CA ALA A 482 -10.58 24.99 -16.14
C ALA A 482 -10.30 24.70 -17.62
N ASN A 483 -10.78 23.57 -18.15
CA ASN A 483 -10.74 23.25 -19.58
C ASN A 483 -11.59 24.25 -20.37
N GLN A 484 -12.80 24.55 -19.88
CA GLN A 484 -13.68 25.54 -20.49
C GLN A 484 -13.05 26.94 -20.49
N ALA A 485 -12.38 27.30 -19.39
CA ALA A 485 -11.57 28.49 -19.25
C ALA A 485 -10.37 28.51 -20.21
N THR A 486 -9.68 27.39 -20.39
CA THR A 486 -8.53 27.27 -21.30
C THR A 486 -8.97 27.43 -22.75
N CYS A 487 -10.06 26.78 -23.16
CA CYS A 487 -10.68 26.97 -24.47
C CYS A 487 -11.08 28.44 -24.70
N ALA A 488 -11.69 29.08 -23.70
CA ALA A 488 -12.02 30.50 -23.79
C ALA A 488 -10.76 31.39 -23.84
N ARG A 489 -9.66 31.03 -23.15
CA ARG A 489 -8.38 31.75 -23.21
C ARG A 489 -7.77 31.65 -24.60
N ILE A 490 -7.71 30.46 -25.19
CA ILE A 490 -7.22 30.23 -26.55
C ILE A 490 -8.05 31.03 -27.55
N LYS A 491 -9.38 31.05 -27.38
CA LYS A 491 -10.27 31.85 -28.23
C LYS A 491 -9.96 33.35 -28.11
N CYS A 492 -9.78 33.85 -26.89
CA CYS A 492 -9.39 35.24 -26.65
C CYS A 492 -7.99 35.56 -27.20
N GLU A 493 -7.00 34.70 -27.02
CA GLU A 493 -5.64 34.86 -27.57
C GLU A 493 -5.66 34.90 -29.11
N ALA A 494 -6.49 34.07 -29.74
CA ALA A 494 -6.69 34.09 -31.18
C ALA A 494 -7.32 35.41 -31.66
N GLU A 495 -8.33 35.91 -30.96
CA GLU A 495 -8.93 37.22 -31.21
C GLU A 495 -7.94 38.37 -31.00
N LEU A 496 -7.11 38.30 -29.94
CA LEU A 496 -6.05 39.26 -29.63
C LEU A 496 -4.99 39.28 -30.74
N THR A 497 -4.62 38.11 -31.26
CA THR A 497 -3.69 37.99 -32.38
C THR A 497 -4.27 38.55 -33.68
N LYS A 498 -5.58 38.35 -33.91
CA LYS A 498 -6.31 38.94 -35.04
C LYS A 498 -6.35 40.46 -34.94
N LEU A 499 -6.74 41.00 -33.78
CA LEU A 499 -6.78 42.44 -33.51
C LEU A 499 -5.39 43.09 -33.61
N LYS A 500 -4.33 42.44 -33.12
CA LYS A 500 -2.94 42.93 -33.30
C LYS A 500 -2.55 43.02 -34.76
N ARG A 501 -2.95 42.04 -35.59
CA ARG A 501 -2.74 42.07 -37.04
C ARG A 501 -3.50 43.21 -37.70
N GLU A 502 -4.75 43.43 -37.33
CA GLU A 502 -5.56 44.55 -37.82
C GLU A 502 -4.98 45.89 -37.37
N LEU A 503 -4.61 46.04 -36.10
CA LEU A 503 -3.94 47.23 -35.56
C LEU A 503 -2.62 47.53 -36.29
N GLY A 504 -1.84 46.51 -36.66
CA GLY A 504 -0.64 46.68 -37.48
C GLY A 504 -0.94 47.22 -38.88
N LYS A 505 -2.04 46.77 -39.51
CA LYS A 505 -2.50 47.30 -40.80
C LYS A 505 -2.98 48.75 -40.67
N ASP A 506 -3.77 49.03 -39.65
CA ASP A 506 -4.27 50.38 -39.35
C ASP A 506 -3.11 51.34 -39.04
N ARG A 507 -2.09 50.91 -38.28
CA ARG A 507 -0.86 51.70 -37.97
C ARG A 507 -0.09 52.07 -39.22
N ASN A 508 0.07 51.14 -40.14
CA ASN A 508 0.73 51.38 -41.42
C ASN A 508 -0.10 52.36 -42.27
N GLN A 509 -1.44 52.27 -42.24
CA GLN A 509 -2.31 53.25 -42.90
C GLN A 509 -2.24 54.65 -42.25
N VAL A 510 -2.09 54.76 -40.93
CA VAL A 510 -1.91 56.09 -40.26
C VAL A 510 -0.61 56.76 -40.71
N GLN A 511 0.43 55.97 -40.94
CA GLN A 511 1.73 56.45 -41.38
C GLN A 511 1.68 57.08 -42.79
N ASP A 512 0.65 56.75 -43.58
CA ASP A 512 0.43 57.21 -44.95
C ASP A 512 -0.63 58.33 -45.09
N VAL A 513 -1.30 58.78 -44.01
CA VAL A 513 -2.44 59.72 -44.09
C VAL A 513 -2.13 61.08 -43.45
N SER A 514 -2.23 62.14 -44.27
CA SER A 514 -1.91 63.56 -43.98
C SER A 514 -3.03 64.38 -43.30
N SER A 515 -4.03 63.76 -42.64
CA SER A 515 -5.21 64.49 -42.10
C SER A 515 -5.47 64.23 -40.60
N ASP A 516 -5.64 65.32 -39.83
CA ASP A 516 -5.78 65.36 -38.36
C ASP A 516 -6.96 64.53 -37.81
N GLU A 517 -8.05 64.40 -38.57
CA GLU A 517 -9.25 63.67 -38.14
C GLU A 517 -9.02 62.14 -38.14
N ALA A 518 -8.28 61.64 -39.15
CA ALA A 518 -7.92 60.22 -39.24
C ALA A 518 -6.97 59.83 -38.10
N THR A 519 -5.99 60.69 -37.78
CA THR A 519 -5.06 60.45 -36.67
C THR A 519 -5.76 60.43 -35.31
N LYS A 520 -6.79 61.25 -35.10
CA LYS A 520 -7.64 61.20 -33.89
C LYS A 520 -8.45 59.90 -33.79
N MET A 521 -9.07 59.49 -34.89
CA MET A 521 -9.87 58.25 -34.93
C MET A 521 -9.01 57.03 -34.60
N LEU A 522 -7.79 56.99 -35.15
CA LEU A 522 -6.83 55.91 -34.91
C LEU A 522 -6.24 55.94 -33.50
N LYS A 523 -6.02 57.12 -32.90
CA LYS A 523 -5.66 57.23 -31.47
C LYS A 523 -6.77 56.70 -30.55
N ASN A 524 -8.03 56.95 -30.87
CA ASN A 524 -9.16 56.43 -30.09
C ASN A 524 -9.27 54.90 -30.22
N GLN A 525 -9.12 54.35 -31.43
CA GLN A 525 -9.05 52.90 -31.63
C GLN A 525 -7.87 52.26 -30.90
N LEU A 526 -6.72 52.94 -30.81
CA LEU A 526 -5.57 52.46 -30.04
C LEU A 526 -5.89 52.35 -28.55
N LYS A 527 -6.53 53.40 -27.98
CA LYS A 527 -6.95 53.40 -26.56
C LYS A 527 -7.98 52.31 -26.26
N GLU A 528 -8.93 52.08 -27.15
CA GLU A 528 -9.91 51.00 -27.02
C GLU A 528 -9.23 49.62 -27.01
N LYS A 529 -8.28 49.41 -27.94
CA LYS A 529 -7.51 48.17 -28.02
C LYS A 529 -6.61 47.98 -26.78
N ASP A 530 -5.99 49.04 -26.25
CA ASP A 530 -5.24 48.98 -24.99
C ASP A 530 -6.13 48.67 -23.78
N SER A 531 -7.35 49.22 -23.74
CA SER A 531 -8.33 48.90 -22.70
C SER A 531 -8.74 47.42 -22.73
N LEU A 532 -8.99 46.88 -23.93
CA LEU A 532 -9.27 45.46 -24.15
C LEU A 532 -8.11 44.55 -23.72
N ILE A 533 -6.86 44.95 -23.99
CA ILE A 533 -5.67 44.21 -23.54
C ILE A 533 -5.61 44.14 -22.01
N ASN A 534 -5.91 45.25 -21.33
CA ASN A 534 -5.92 45.30 -19.87
C ASN A 534 -7.04 44.43 -19.26
N GLU A 535 -8.23 44.42 -19.87
CA GLU A 535 -9.35 43.55 -19.49
C GLU A 535 -8.97 42.06 -19.63
N LEU A 536 -8.29 41.71 -20.73
CA LEU A 536 -7.81 40.36 -21.00
C LEU A 536 -6.75 39.91 -20.00
N ASN A 537 -5.80 40.79 -19.66
CA ASN A 537 -4.78 40.49 -18.66
C ASN A 537 -5.41 40.21 -17.28
N ARG A 538 -6.39 41.02 -16.85
CA ARG A 538 -7.13 40.77 -15.61
C ARG A 538 -7.87 39.42 -15.61
N THR A 539 -8.42 39.04 -16.77
CA THR A 539 -9.11 37.75 -16.93
C THR A 539 -8.12 36.58 -16.84
N ILE A 540 -6.92 36.73 -17.40
CA ILE A 540 -5.83 35.74 -17.31
C ILE A 540 -5.38 35.58 -15.85
N ASP A 541 -5.17 36.68 -15.13
CA ASP A 541 -4.76 36.65 -13.72
C ASP A 541 -5.79 35.93 -12.85
N THR A 542 -7.08 36.23 -13.06
CA THR A 542 -8.18 35.56 -12.34
C THR A 542 -8.15 34.05 -12.57
N ARG A 543 -7.90 33.60 -13.81
CA ARG A 543 -7.79 32.17 -14.13
C ARG A 543 -6.55 31.52 -13.54
N ASN A 544 -5.41 32.21 -13.50
CA ASN A 544 -4.20 31.71 -12.85
C ASN A 544 -4.42 31.49 -11.35
N MET A 545 -5.15 32.38 -10.68
CA MET A 545 -5.53 32.20 -9.27
C MET A 545 -6.43 30.97 -9.08
N GLN A 546 -7.41 30.75 -9.97
CA GLN A 546 -8.26 29.55 -9.94
C GLN A 546 -7.44 28.27 -10.11
N TRP A 547 -6.47 28.26 -11.04
CA TRP A 547 -5.59 27.12 -11.28
C TRP A 547 -4.73 26.79 -10.07
N ASN A 548 -4.16 27.80 -9.41
CA ASN A 548 -3.40 27.60 -8.18
C ASN A 548 -4.27 27.03 -7.04
N GLY A 549 -5.53 27.47 -6.94
CA GLY A 549 -6.50 26.88 -6.00
C GLY A 549 -6.80 25.40 -6.28
N ILE A 550 -6.91 25.02 -7.56
CA ILE A 550 -7.10 23.62 -7.97
C ILE A 550 -5.86 22.78 -7.63
N ALA A 551 -4.66 23.28 -7.92
CA ALA A 551 -3.41 22.59 -7.62
C ALA A 551 -3.27 22.32 -6.11
N LEU A 552 -3.63 23.28 -5.26
CA LEU A 552 -3.61 23.13 -3.80
C LEU A 552 -4.60 22.06 -3.31
N ARG A 553 -5.83 22.04 -3.85
CA ARG A 553 -6.84 21.01 -3.53
C ARG A 553 -6.40 19.62 -3.97
N ASN A 554 -5.80 19.48 -5.14
CA ASN A 554 -5.27 18.18 -5.59
C ASN A 554 -4.17 17.66 -4.66
N LYS A 555 -3.33 18.54 -4.11
CA LYS A 555 -2.34 18.16 -3.10
C LYS A 555 -3.02 17.62 -1.83
N GLN A 556 -4.06 18.29 -1.34
CA GLN A 556 -4.83 17.82 -0.17
C GLN A 556 -5.51 16.46 -0.43
N LEU A 557 -6.05 16.24 -1.64
CA LEU A 557 -6.66 14.97 -2.02
C LEU A 557 -5.64 13.81 -1.98
N ILE A 558 -4.41 14.06 -2.44
CA ILE A 558 -3.32 13.08 -2.40
C ILE A 558 -2.99 12.72 -0.95
N GLU A 559 -2.88 13.70 -0.05
CA GLU A 559 -2.61 13.47 1.39
C GLU A 559 -3.73 12.68 2.07
N GLN A 560 -4.99 12.97 1.74
CA GLN A 560 -6.15 12.22 2.25
C GLN A 560 -6.16 10.76 1.75
N ASN A 561 -5.83 10.52 0.48
CA ASN A 561 -5.72 9.17 -0.06
C ASN A 561 -4.61 8.34 0.60
N HIS A 562 -3.46 8.95 0.90
CA HIS A 562 -2.39 8.27 1.66
C HIS A 562 -2.86 7.90 3.07
N SER A 563 -3.60 8.80 3.73
CA SER A 563 -4.17 8.53 5.07
C SER A 563 -5.17 7.38 5.04
N LYS A 564 -6.02 7.31 4.01
CA LYS A 564 -6.96 6.20 3.79
C LYS A 564 -6.23 4.87 3.58
N GLN A 565 -5.22 4.83 2.71
CA GLN A 565 -4.44 3.60 2.46
C GLN A 565 -3.76 3.08 3.72
N LYS A 566 -3.27 3.99 4.57
CA LYS A 566 -2.68 3.63 5.87
C LYS A 566 -3.71 2.96 6.78
N LEU A 567 -4.90 3.55 6.93
CA LEU A 567 -5.98 2.97 7.74
C LEU A 567 -6.49 1.64 7.18
N GLU A 568 -6.57 1.48 5.85
CA GLU A 568 -6.92 0.20 5.21
C GLU A 568 -5.88 -0.89 5.51
N SER A 569 -4.60 -0.53 5.60
CA SER A 569 -3.51 -1.44 5.97
C SER A 569 -3.61 -1.85 7.45
N GLU A 570 -3.88 -0.89 8.34
CA GLU A 570 -4.10 -1.15 9.77
C GLU A 570 -5.32 -2.07 10.00
N LEU A 571 -6.43 -1.83 9.26
CA LEU A 571 -7.62 -2.68 9.29
C LEU A 571 -7.32 -4.12 8.85
N GLN A 572 -6.45 -4.32 7.85
CA GLN A 572 -6.05 -5.66 7.41
C GLN A 572 -5.28 -6.41 8.51
N VAL A 573 -4.38 -5.72 9.23
CA VAL A 573 -3.62 -6.31 10.34
C VAL A 573 -4.57 -6.77 11.45
N VAL A 574 -5.44 -5.87 11.92
CA VAL A 574 -6.44 -6.19 12.96
C VAL A 574 -7.35 -7.34 12.53
N SER A 575 -7.76 -7.37 11.25
CA SER A 575 -8.59 -8.46 10.74
C SER A 575 -7.86 -9.81 10.67
N ALA A 576 -6.53 -9.80 10.46
CA ALA A 576 -5.72 -11.01 10.47
C ALA A 576 -5.50 -11.54 11.90
N GLU A 577 -5.25 -10.64 12.86
CA GLU A 577 -5.13 -10.99 14.28
C GLU A 577 -6.43 -11.59 14.83
N LEU A 578 -7.58 -10.98 14.50
CA LEU A 578 -8.90 -11.54 14.83
C LEU A 578 -9.11 -12.94 14.26
N ALA A 579 -8.67 -13.20 13.02
CA ALA A 579 -8.80 -14.52 12.42
C ALA A 579 -7.99 -15.57 13.18
N LYS A 580 -6.75 -15.22 13.57
CA LYS A 580 -5.86 -16.10 14.35
C LYS A 580 -6.42 -16.40 15.74
N LEU A 581 -6.90 -15.39 16.46
CA LEU A 581 -7.49 -15.58 17.78
C LEU A 581 -8.78 -16.41 17.72
N ARG A 582 -9.60 -16.26 16.68
CA ARG A 582 -10.80 -17.10 16.46
C ARG A 582 -10.44 -18.56 16.23
N THR A 583 -9.38 -18.85 15.47
CA THR A 583 -8.89 -20.23 15.30
C THR A 583 -8.36 -20.82 16.60
N GLU A 584 -7.57 -20.06 17.36
CA GLU A 584 -7.06 -20.49 18.67
C GLU A 584 -8.19 -20.76 19.67
N CYS A 585 -9.19 -19.88 19.74
CA CYS A 585 -10.39 -20.11 20.56
C CYS A 585 -11.17 -21.36 20.14
N SER A 586 -11.30 -21.60 18.83
CA SER A 586 -11.97 -22.79 18.30
C SER A 586 -11.22 -24.07 18.67
N ASP A 587 -9.89 -24.07 18.55
CA ASP A 587 -9.05 -25.22 18.89
C ASP A 587 -9.07 -25.50 20.40
N LEU A 588 -9.04 -24.45 21.23
CA LEU A 588 -9.18 -24.58 22.69
C LEU A 588 -10.58 -25.04 23.11
N GLU A 589 -11.65 -24.57 22.46
CA GLU A 589 -13.01 -25.05 22.72
C GLU A 589 -13.19 -26.50 22.29
N LYS A 590 -12.56 -26.90 21.18
CA LYS A 590 -12.53 -28.29 20.72
C LYS A 590 -11.76 -29.17 21.69
N PHE A 591 -10.57 -28.78 22.14
CA PHE A 591 -9.84 -29.48 23.20
C PHE A 591 -10.64 -29.60 24.50
N ARG A 592 -11.39 -28.55 24.88
CA ARG A 592 -12.30 -28.58 26.05
C ARG A 592 -13.46 -29.56 25.88
N LYS A 593 -14.03 -29.68 24.68
CA LYS A 593 -15.16 -30.58 24.37
C LYS A 593 -14.71 -32.02 24.15
N ASP A 594 -13.57 -32.21 23.49
CA ASP A 594 -12.98 -33.50 23.11
C ASP A 594 -12.12 -34.11 24.23
N SER A 595 -12.04 -33.46 25.41
CA SER A 595 -11.57 -34.11 26.62
C SER A 595 -12.54 -35.26 26.97
N ALA A 596 -12.38 -36.39 26.30
CA ALA A 596 -13.06 -37.66 26.57
C ALA A 596 -12.86 -38.09 28.02
N GLU A 597 -11.76 -37.63 28.63
CA GLU A 597 -11.51 -37.69 30.06
C GLU A 597 -12.57 -36.98 30.91
N LEU A 598 -13.08 -35.82 30.52
CA LEU A 598 -14.14 -35.14 31.28
C LEU A 598 -15.45 -35.92 31.27
N THR A 599 -15.80 -36.50 30.13
CA THR A 599 -16.98 -37.36 30.00
C THR A 599 -16.79 -38.66 30.79
N ARG A 600 -15.61 -39.27 30.69
CA ARG A 600 -15.24 -40.47 31.45
C ARG A 600 -15.20 -40.21 32.96
N LEU A 601 -14.68 -39.07 33.40
CA LEU A 601 -14.63 -38.69 34.82
C LEU A 601 -16.00 -38.38 35.39
N ARG A 602 -16.87 -37.73 34.61
CA ARG A 602 -18.27 -37.53 35.02
C ARG A 602 -19.01 -38.86 35.13
N GLN A 603 -18.75 -39.79 34.22
CA GLN A 603 -19.27 -41.16 34.26
C GLN A 603 -18.77 -41.91 35.50
N GLU A 604 -17.46 -41.88 35.77
CA GLU A 604 -16.82 -42.57 36.90
C GLU A 604 -17.24 -41.97 38.26
N ILE A 605 -17.45 -40.64 38.33
CA ILE A 605 -18.04 -39.98 39.51
C ILE A 605 -19.49 -40.42 39.70
N ALA A 606 -20.27 -40.56 38.62
CA ALA A 606 -21.64 -41.04 38.70
C ALA A 606 -21.70 -42.51 39.18
N GLU A 607 -20.81 -43.36 38.67
CA GLU A 607 -20.66 -44.76 39.07
C GLU A 607 -20.19 -44.91 40.52
N ASN A 608 -19.27 -44.05 40.99
CA ASN A 608 -18.87 -44.03 42.38
C ASN A 608 -19.99 -43.53 43.32
N LYS A 609 -20.82 -42.58 42.86
CA LYS A 609 -22.01 -42.14 43.62
C LYS A 609 -23.04 -43.25 43.75
N THR A 610 -23.31 -43.99 42.67
CA THR A 610 -24.24 -45.13 42.72
C THR A 610 -23.68 -46.27 43.56
N PHE A 611 -22.38 -46.55 43.48
CA PHE A 611 -21.71 -47.53 44.33
C PHE A 611 -21.83 -47.14 45.82
N LYS A 612 -21.46 -45.91 46.19
CA LYS A 612 -21.59 -45.41 47.58
C LYS A 612 -23.03 -45.47 48.09
N HIS A 613 -24.01 -45.18 47.24
CA HIS A 613 -25.43 -45.26 47.61
C HIS A 613 -25.87 -46.72 47.83
N SER A 614 -25.42 -47.65 46.98
CA SER A 614 -25.65 -49.09 47.13
C SER A 614 -25.03 -49.62 48.43
N THR A 615 -23.76 -49.29 48.72
CA THR A 615 -23.10 -49.71 49.97
C THR A 615 -23.76 -49.11 51.21
N SER A 616 -24.20 -47.85 51.15
CA SER A 616 -24.95 -47.21 52.24
C SER A 616 -26.30 -47.89 52.48
N THR A 617 -26.99 -48.32 51.41
CA THR A 617 -28.25 -49.07 51.50
C THR A 617 -28.03 -50.44 52.11
N GLN A 618 -26.98 -51.16 51.70
CA GLN A 618 -26.61 -52.45 52.30
C GLN A 618 -26.27 -52.31 53.80
N LEU A 619 -25.58 -51.23 54.18
CA LEU A 619 -25.28 -50.96 55.59
C LEU A 619 -26.55 -50.71 56.42
N LEU A 620 -27.51 -49.94 55.88
CA LEU A 620 -28.81 -49.72 56.55
C LEU A 620 -29.61 -51.02 56.72
N THR A 621 -29.63 -51.89 55.72
CA THR A 621 -30.29 -53.21 55.81
C THR A 621 -29.64 -54.08 56.88
N LEU A 622 -28.30 -54.16 56.91
CA LEU A 622 -27.57 -54.94 57.92
C LEU A 622 -27.72 -54.35 59.33
N GLN A 623 -27.80 -53.02 59.47
CA GLN A 623 -28.10 -52.38 60.76
C GLN A 623 -29.48 -52.79 61.25
N LYS A 624 -30.49 -52.79 60.38
CA LYS A 624 -31.86 -53.22 60.71
C LYS A 624 -31.90 -54.69 61.14
N GLU A 625 -31.28 -55.59 60.37
CA GLU A 625 -31.19 -57.01 60.72
C GLU A 625 -30.50 -57.23 62.08
N ASN A 626 -29.43 -56.49 62.36
CA ASN A 626 -28.72 -56.60 63.63
C ASN A 626 -29.57 -56.07 64.81
N THR A 627 -30.39 -55.03 64.59
CA THR A 627 -31.35 -54.58 65.61
C THR A 627 -32.44 -55.62 65.88
N GLU A 628 -32.96 -56.29 64.84
CA GLU A 628 -33.97 -57.36 64.98
C GLU A 628 -33.40 -58.60 65.68
N LEU A 629 -32.15 -58.97 65.39
CA LEU A 629 -31.45 -60.06 66.07
C LEU A 629 -31.14 -59.72 67.54
N LYS A 630 -30.76 -58.47 67.85
CA LYS A 630 -30.60 -58.01 69.24
C LYS A 630 -31.92 -58.04 70.01
N ALA A 631 -33.02 -57.61 69.39
CA ALA A 631 -34.34 -57.70 70.01
C ALA A 631 -34.76 -59.16 70.28
N SER A 632 -34.47 -60.06 69.33
CA SER A 632 -34.72 -61.51 69.50
C SER A 632 -33.87 -62.11 70.61
N LEU A 633 -32.60 -61.69 70.74
CA LEU A 633 -31.71 -62.09 71.84
C LEU A 633 -32.24 -61.63 73.20
N GLU A 634 -32.68 -60.37 73.32
CA GLU A 634 -33.24 -59.85 74.59
C GLU A 634 -34.56 -60.53 74.96
N LYS A 635 -35.41 -60.84 73.97
CA LYS A 635 -36.61 -61.65 74.20
C LYS A 635 -36.25 -63.03 74.78
N LEU A 636 -35.31 -63.74 74.17
CA LEU A 636 -34.84 -65.05 74.67
C LEU A 636 -34.16 -64.96 76.04
N LYS A 637 -33.38 -63.91 76.31
CA LYS A 637 -32.80 -63.68 77.65
C LYS A 637 -33.88 -63.44 78.69
N SER A 638 -34.93 -62.68 78.37
CA SER A 638 -36.05 -62.43 79.28
C SER A 638 -36.83 -63.73 79.56
N GLU A 639 -37.02 -64.59 78.56
CA GLU A 639 -37.61 -65.92 78.72
C GLU A 639 -36.77 -66.83 79.64
N VAL A 640 -35.44 -66.67 79.66
CA VAL A 640 -34.54 -67.40 80.57
C VAL A 640 -34.44 -66.76 81.97
N GLN A 641 -34.57 -65.43 82.09
CA GLN A 641 -34.48 -64.70 83.37
C GLN A 641 -35.77 -64.74 84.21
N VAL A 642 -36.95 -64.89 83.60
CA VAL A 642 -38.26 -64.95 84.30
C VAL A 642 -38.51 -66.32 84.97
N ALA A 643 -37.55 -67.24 84.90
CA ALA A 643 -37.65 -68.55 85.54
C ALA A 643 -36.86 -68.64 86.86
N PRO A 644 -37.42 -68.22 88.02
CA PRO A 644 -36.89 -68.69 89.28
C PRO A 644 -37.08 -70.21 89.35
N LYS A 645 -36.06 -70.93 89.84
CA LYS A 645 -36.03 -72.40 89.95
C LYS A 645 -37.27 -73.01 90.64
N ASP A 646 -38.04 -72.22 91.38
CA ASP A 646 -39.26 -72.64 92.08
C ASP A 646 -40.58 -72.38 91.31
N SER A 647 -40.57 -71.67 90.18
CA SER A 647 -41.78 -71.42 89.36
C SER A 647 -42.06 -72.53 88.34
N TYR A 648 -41.03 -73.25 87.88
CA TYR A 648 -41.22 -74.37 86.95
C TYR A 648 -41.98 -75.55 87.57
N LEU A 649 -41.94 -75.72 88.89
CA LEU A 649 -42.75 -76.72 89.60
C LEU A 649 -44.23 -76.32 89.73
N LYS A 650 -44.57 -75.03 89.69
CA LYS A 650 -45.97 -74.56 89.73
C LYS A 650 -46.61 -74.45 88.35
N HIS A 651 -45.86 -74.14 87.29
CA HIS A 651 -46.42 -74.08 85.94
C HIS A 651 -46.57 -75.45 85.26
N LEU A 652 -45.80 -76.47 85.68
CA LEU A 652 -45.96 -77.86 85.19
C LEU A 652 -47.10 -78.64 85.87
N GLN A 653 -47.78 -78.07 86.88
CA GLN A 653 -49.04 -78.60 87.44
C GLN A 653 -50.29 -77.94 86.86
N GLY A 654 -50.17 -77.00 85.90
CA GLY A 654 -51.30 -76.19 85.42
C GLY A 654 -51.48 -76.09 83.90
N GLN A 655 -50.71 -76.80 83.08
CA GLN A 655 -50.92 -76.84 81.62
C GLN A 655 -50.84 -78.26 81.09
N GLU A 656 -51.98 -78.95 81.10
CA GLU A 656 -52.27 -80.00 80.14
C GLU A 656 -52.38 -79.38 78.74
N ASN A 657 -51.77 -80.04 77.75
CA ASN A 657 -51.68 -79.70 76.32
C ASN A 657 -50.59 -78.71 75.91
N LEU A 658 -49.40 -79.24 75.61
CA LEU A 658 -48.52 -78.74 74.54
C LEU A 658 -47.71 -79.91 73.97
N GLN A 659 -48.00 -80.27 72.72
CA GLN A 659 -47.22 -81.20 71.90
C GLN A 659 -45.85 -80.61 71.60
N LEU A 660 -44.79 -81.33 71.98
CA LEU A 660 -43.41 -81.08 71.53
C LEU A 660 -43.03 -82.11 70.46
N PRO A 661 -42.41 -81.72 69.34
CA PRO A 661 -41.87 -82.65 68.35
C PRO A 661 -40.67 -83.42 68.91
N GLN A 662 -40.73 -84.74 68.86
CA GLN A 662 -39.65 -85.66 69.24
C GLN A 662 -38.77 -85.97 68.02
N GLU A 663 -37.76 -85.15 67.76
CA GLU A 663 -36.59 -85.58 66.98
C GLU A 663 -35.35 -84.89 67.55
N GLU A 664 -34.72 -85.55 68.54
CA GLU A 664 -33.30 -85.44 68.96
C GLU A 664 -33.16 -85.92 70.43
N LEU A 665 -33.58 -87.14 70.74
CA LEU A 665 -33.26 -87.81 72.00
C LEU A 665 -33.34 -89.34 71.82
N GLN A 666 -32.67 -89.86 70.79
CA GLN A 666 -32.31 -91.27 70.71
C GLN A 666 -30.80 -91.38 70.72
N HIS A 667 -30.22 -91.49 71.92
CA HIS A 667 -29.04 -92.32 72.25
C HIS A 667 -28.54 -92.00 73.67
N HIS A 668 -29.41 -92.07 74.68
CA HIS A 668 -29.05 -92.50 76.05
C HIS A 668 -30.31 -93.10 76.71
N SER A 669 -30.18 -94.35 77.11
CA SER A 669 -31.22 -95.26 77.61
C SER A 669 -31.57 -95.02 79.08
N SER A 670 -32.80 -95.39 79.47
CA SER A 670 -33.23 -95.78 80.83
C SER A 670 -32.73 -94.89 81.98
N THR A 671 -33.51 -93.88 82.34
CA THR A 671 -33.59 -93.37 83.73
C THR A 671 -34.79 -92.42 83.85
N ASN A 672 -35.64 -92.63 84.87
CA ASN A 672 -36.69 -91.69 85.27
C ASN A 672 -36.06 -90.34 85.62
N MET A 673 -36.15 -89.39 84.69
CA MET A 673 -35.71 -88.01 84.89
C MET A 673 -36.82 -87.25 85.62
N SER A 674 -36.58 -86.88 86.88
CA SER A 674 -37.45 -86.01 87.67
C SER A 674 -37.70 -84.67 86.95
N GLY A 675 -38.79 -83.95 87.27
CA GLY A 675 -39.13 -82.66 86.63
C GLY A 675 -38.01 -81.60 86.60
N GLY A 676 -36.99 -81.73 87.46
CA GLY A 676 -35.79 -80.87 87.41
C GLY A 676 -34.86 -81.13 86.22
N ALA A 677 -34.90 -82.32 85.61
CA ALA A 677 -34.03 -82.68 84.49
C ALA A 677 -34.59 -82.21 83.12
N ILE A 678 -35.91 -82.15 82.95
CA ILE A 678 -36.55 -81.56 81.77
C ILE A 678 -36.36 -80.04 81.77
N ALA A 679 -36.53 -79.38 82.92
CA ALA A 679 -36.24 -77.96 83.07
C ALA A 679 -34.77 -77.64 82.77
N SER A 680 -33.84 -78.49 83.24
CA SER A 680 -32.42 -78.35 82.90
C SER A 680 -32.13 -78.52 81.40
N TYR A 681 -32.80 -79.45 80.72
CA TYR A 681 -32.63 -79.65 79.27
C TYR A 681 -33.16 -78.45 78.45
N VAL A 682 -34.33 -77.90 78.79
CA VAL A 682 -34.90 -76.71 78.13
C VAL A 682 -34.00 -75.49 78.34
N ILE A 683 -33.44 -75.31 79.55
CA ILE A 683 -32.46 -74.25 79.82
C ILE A 683 -31.21 -74.44 78.95
N VAL A 684 -30.68 -75.66 78.85
CA VAL A 684 -29.49 -75.96 78.03
C VAL A 684 -29.74 -75.70 76.53
N VAL A 685 -30.93 -76.03 76.02
CA VAL A 685 -31.32 -75.74 74.63
C VAL A 685 -31.45 -74.24 74.40
N LYS A 686 -32.12 -73.51 75.31
CA LYS A 686 -32.25 -72.04 75.23
C LYS A 686 -30.90 -71.33 75.36
N GLU A 687 -29.99 -71.84 76.20
CA GLU A 687 -28.61 -71.35 76.29
C GLU A 687 -27.79 -71.66 75.03
N ARG A 688 -28.09 -72.74 74.31
CA ARG A 688 -27.49 -73.03 73.00
C ARG A 688 -28.01 -72.05 71.93
N GLU A 689 -29.32 -71.80 71.88
CA GLU A 689 -29.93 -70.79 71.00
C GLU A 689 -29.35 -69.38 71.27
N ILE A 690 -29.20 -69.00 72.54
CA ILE A 690 -28.56 -67.73 72.94
C ILE A 690 -27.10 -67.68 72.47
N ARG A 691 -26.35 -68.77 72.56
CA ARG A 691 -24.96 -68.82 72.08
C ARG A 691 -24.87 -68.67 70.56
N ASP A 692 -25.76 -69.31 69.82
CA ASP A 692 -25.76 -69.23 68.36
C ASP A 692 -26.23 -67.85 67.85
N LEU A 693 -27.22 -67.24 68.52
CA LEU A 693 -27.60 -65.85 68.25
C LEU A 693 -26.47 -64.86 68.57
N LYS A 694 -25.74 -65.05 69.68
CA LYS A 694 -24.55 -64.24 69.98
C LYS A 694 -23.49 -64.35 68.90
N LYS A 695 -23.24 -65.55 68.35
CA LYS A 695 -22.31 -65.74 67.22
C LYS A 695 -22.77 -65.01 65.95
N LYS A 696 -24.07 -65.09 65.61
CA LYS A 696 -24.63 -64.37 64.45
C LYS A 696 -24.53 -62.85 64.61
N ILE A 697 -24.87 -62.32 65.78
CA ILE A 697 -24.74 -60.89 66.11
C ILE A 697 -23.26 -60.46 66.03
N HIS A 698 -22.34 -61.29 66.51
CA HIS A 698 -20.91 -61.01 66.43
C HIS A 698 -20.41 -60.96 64.97
N MET A 699 -20.77 -61.94 64.14
CA MET A 699 -20.44 -61.95 62.71
C MET A 699 -21.01 -60.73 61.97
N GLN A 700 -22.28 -60.40 62.20
CA GLN A 700 -22.90 -59.22 61.57
C GLN A 700 -22.27 -57.90 62.07
N SER A 701 -21.89 -57.82 63.34
CA SER A 701 -21.19 -56.65 63.88
C SER A 701 -19.81 -56.48 63.26
N GLU A 702 -19.12 -57.59 62.94
CA GLU A 702 -17.82 -57.54 62.28
C GLU A 702 -17.93 -57.18 60.79
N LEU A 703 -18.98 -57.66 60.10
CA LEU A 703 -19.33 -57.21 58.74
C LEU A 703 -19.67 -55.72 58.71
N LEU A 704 -20.46 -55.22 59.68
CA LEU A 704 -20.76 -53.80 59.81
C LEU A 704 -19.51 -52.96 60.08
N LYS A 705 -18.54 -53.46 60.85
CA LYS A 705 -17.24 -52.79 61.03
C LYS A 705 -16.42 -52.77 59.75
N GLN A 706 -16.40 -53.86 58.98
CA GLN A 706 -15.67 -53.90 57.70
C GLN A 706 -16.28 -52.95 56.67
N LEU A 707 -17.61 -52.96 56.52
CA LEU A 707 -18.33 -52.02 55.65
C LEU A 707 -18.17 -50.57 56.13
N GLY A 708 -18.24 -50.32 57.44
CA GLY A 708 -17.99 -49.01 58.03
C GLY A 708 -16.55 -48.51 57.80
N LYS A 709 -15.55 -49.39 57.87
CA LYS A 709 -14.15 -49.06 57.52
C LYS A 709 -14.00 -48.71 56.04
N ASN A 710 -14.65 -49.45 55.13
CA ASN A 710 -14.59 -49.16 53.68
C ASN A 710 -15.29 -47.84 53.31
N ILE A 711 -16.30 -47.42 54.06
CA ILE A 711 -16.95 -46.11 53.88
C ILE A 711 -16.09 -44.97 54.46
N ASN A 712 -15.41 -45.21 55.60
CA ASN A 712 -14.61 -44.19 56.29
C ASN A 712 -13.17 -44.06 55.76
N SER A 713 -12.58 -45.07 55.13
CA SER A 713 -11.27 -44.97 54.46
C SER A 713 -11.32 -44.09 53.20
N GLY A 714 -12.51 -43.76 52.70
CA GLY A 714 -12.72 -42.70 51.70
C GLY A 714 -12.84 -41.29 52.30
N SER A 715 -12.69 -41.12 53.63
CA SER A 715 -12.79 -39.81 54.31
C SER A 715 -11.44 -39.21 54.75
N GLU A 716 -10.32 -39.90 54.50
CA GLU A 716 -8.97 -39.33 54.66
C GLU A 716 -8.69 -38.14 53.70
N GLU A 717 -9.62 -37.82 52.79
CA GLU A 717 -9.65 -36.57 52.00
C GLU A 717 -9.71 -35.30 52.87
N HIS A 718 -10.19 -35.37 54.12
CA HIS A 718 -10.33 -34.18 54.96
C HIS A 718 -9.02 -33.67 55.56
N ASP A 719 -8.01 -34.52 55.74
CA ASP A 719 -6.69 -34.11 56.25
C ASP A 719 -5.76 -33.62 55.12
N TYR A 720 -5.94 -34.11 53.89
CA TYR A 720 -5.19 -33.60 52.73
C TYR A 720 -5.68 -32.24 52.22
N ARG A 721 -6.98 -31.94 52.27
CA ARG A 721 -7.49 -30.60 51.94
C ARG A 721 -6.96 -29.51 52.88
N ARG A 722 -6.82 -29.80 54.17
CA ARG A 722 -6.30 -28.85 55.16
C ARG A 722 -4.79 -28.60 55.02
N SER A 723 -4.07 -29.52 54.37
CA SER A 723 -2.64 -29.35 54.03
C SER A 723 -2.42 -28.58 52.72
N LEU A 724 -3.37 -28.58 51.79
CA LEU A 724 -3.27 -27.84 50.53
C LEU A 724 -3.73 -26.38 50.67
N ASP A 725 -4.78 -26.11 51.45
CA ASP A 725 -5.22 -24.74 51.72
C ASP A 725 -4.13 -23.90 52.43
N ASN A 726 -3.27 -24.55 53.25
CA ASN A 726 -2.12 -23.89 53.91
C ASN A 726 -0.91 -23.65 52.99
N SER A 727 -0.87 -24.28 51.80
CA SER A 727 0.21 -24.08 50.81
C SER A 727 -0.16 -23.04 49.75
N ILE A 728 -1.44 -22.88 49.43
CA ILE A 728 -1.93 -21.90 48.44
C ILE A 728 -1.84 -20.45 48.98
N ASP A 729 -1.88 -20.25 50.30
CA ASP A 729 -1.68 -18.93 50.90
C ASP A 729 -0.20 -18.45 50.89
N LYS A 730 0.76 -19.30 50.51
CA LYS A 730 2.19 -18.92 50.43
C LYS A 730 2.69 -18.54 49.03
N GLU A 731 1.95 -18.84 47.97
CA GLU A 731 2.38 -18.55 46.58
C GLU A 731 1.76 -17.28 45.97
N ASN A 732 0.87 -16.57 46.69
CA ASN A 732 0.29 -15.29 46.23
C ASN A 732 1.04 -14.03 46.70
N GLN A 733 2.33 -14.15 47.08
CA GLN A 733 3.19 -12.96 47.25
C GLN A 733 3.82 -12.59 45.90
N THR A 734 3.15 -11.68 45.20
CA THR A 734 3.68 -10.94 44.05
C THR A 734 4.90 -10.10 44.46
N PRO A 735 6.03 -10.12 43.73
CA PRO A 735 7.00 -9.05 43.78
C PRO A 735 6.51 -7.91 42.88
N HIS A 736 6.22 -6.75 43.47
CA HIS A 736 6.09 -5.50 42.73
C HIS A 736 7.44 -5.14 42.09
N HIS A 737 7.49 -5.13 40.77
CA HIS A 737 8.22 -4.13 39.98
C HIS A 737 7.59 -3.92 38.61
#